data_AF-A0A5N6BNE2-F1
#
_entry.id   AF-A0A5N6BNE2-F1
#
_cell.length_a   1.000
_cell.length_b   1.000
_cell.length_c   1.000
_cell.angle_alpha   90.00
_cell.angle_beta   90.00
_cell.angle_gamma   90.00
#
_symmetry.space_group_name_H-M   'P 1'
#
loop_
_entity.id
_entity.type
_entity.pdbx_description
1 polymer ?
#
loop_
_entity_poly.entity_id
_entity_poly.type
_entity_poly.pdbx_seq_one_letter_code
_entity_poly.pdbx_strand_id
1 'polypeptide(L)'
;MDAHRVVDAVWKMESARIVAGLARMAGDVGLAEELAQDAVLAALEQWPEAGVPDNPGAWLMAVAKRRAVDHLRREERRDRGQERLAHDLATRPDDGERDVDDVVDALDGEVGDDVLRLMFVSCHPVLSTEARVALTLRLIGGLRTDEIARAFLVSESAVAQRIVRAKRALADAHVPFEVPAGPERAARLSSVLEVIYLVFNEGYAATAGDDLMRPSLCLEALRLGRVLAELTSDEAEVHGLVALMELQQSRSAARTGPSGEPVVLHEQNRGRWDPLLIRRGFAALLRARQAGGPLGPYVLQAAIAACHARAATPEETDWPQIAALYEALVRVLPTPVVQLNRAVALAMAYGPRAGLTLVDTLTGEPALTGYHLLPAVRGDLLARLGRHDEALAEFERAASLTRNSAERAVLLRRAATCAAKAGEAEKAEEAEQEATEAGPAEGDVTLGRAMGLFLARPDLSADTVRSYNQTLTRLCRHLGEDAPIRDVTSHRVAEVFAAAWGTAAAATWNRHRAALRSFATWAAERGWAAAGLAAPLDRRPEPRPRIRPIDRSRLESLWKRPDIPLRERTLWLLLYESAAPAEWALSLNVEDLDLPGMRGEVKARGHWLRWQSGTAALLPLLVGDRRRGPLFLADRRPGPGRMPATADLCPHTGRGRLSYERAEYLFKRATGDLDPEGGGSTLHRLRHSRLAHLGEEGWSARMLMSLSGHASARTLHGFVRVPRPADTVA
;
A
#
# COMPACT_ATOMS: atom_id res chain seq x y z
N MET A 1 -20.14 16.83 -20.68
CA MET A 1 -19.58 16.45 -19.36
C MET A 1 -20.74 15.93 -18.52
N ASP A 2 -20.53 14.87 -17.74
CA ASP A 2 -21.56 14.37 -16.82
C ASP A 2 -21.74 15.37 -15.67
N ALA A 3 -22.86 16.10 -15.66
CA ALA A 3 -23.15 17.14 -14.67
C ALA A 3 -23.08 16.61 -13.23
N HIS A 4 -23.43 15.34 -13.00
CA HIS A 4 -23.35 14.70 -11.68
C HIS A 4 -21.91 14.63 -11.17
N ARG A 5 -20.95 14.24 -12.03
CA ARG A 5 -19.53 14.20 -11.66
C ARG A 5 -18.96 15.58 -11.37
N VAL A 6 -19.45 16.61 -12.07
CA VAL A 6 -19.01 17.99 -11.85
C VAL A 6 -19.57 18.51 -10.52
N VAL A 7 -20.86 18.27 -10.24
CA VAL A 7 -21.47 18.60 -8.95
C VAL A 7 -20.73 17.92 -7.80
N ASP A 8 -20.45 16.62 -7.91
CA ASP A 8 -19.70 15.88 -6.87
C ASP A 8 -18.32 16.48 -6.63
N ALA A 9 -17.59 16.82 -7.69
CA ALA A 9 -16.26 17.42 -7.59
C ALA A 9 -16.32 18.82 -6.96
N VAL A 10 -17.26 19.66 -7.39
CA VAL A 10 -17.44 21.02 -6.88
C VAL A 10 -17.87 20.99 -5.42
N TRP A 11 -18.82 20.13 -5.05
CA TRP A 11 -19.25 19.97 -3.67
C TRP A 11 -18.08 19.58 -2.75
N LYS A 12 -17.25 18.64 -3.19
CA LYS A 12 -16.06 18.22 -2.41
C LYS A 12 -15.05 19.35 -2.19
N MET A 13 -14.99 20.33 -3.11
CA MET A 13 -14.08 21.48 -3.00
C MET A 13 -14.69 22.65 -2.21
N GLU A 14 -15.99 22.91 -2.38
CA GLU A 14 -16.63 24.16 -1.94
C GLU A 14 -17.60 23.99 -0.76
N SER A 15 -18.01 22.76 -0.41
CA SER A 15 -19.01 22.49 0.65
C SER A 15 -18.68 23.17 1.97
N ALA A 16 -17.43 23.08 2.42
CA ALA A 16 -16.99 23.71 3.67
C ALA A 16 -17.24 25.23 3.67
N ARG A 17 -16.92 25.92 2.56
CA ARG A 17 -17.10 27.37 2.43
C ARG A 17 -18.57 27.74 2.36
N ILE A 18 -19.36 26.98 1.59
CA ILE A 18 -20.81 27.19 1.43
C ILE A 18 -21.52 27.01 2.77
N VAL A 19 -21.33 25.86 3.43
CA VAL A 19 -21.97 25.57 4.72
C VAL A 19 -21.54 26.56 5.79
N ALA A 20 -20.27 26.93 5.84
CA ALA A 20 -19.78 27.91 6.81
C ALA A 20 -20.39 29.30 6.63
N GLY A 21 -20.47 29.79 5.39
CA GLY A 21 -21.12 31.07 5.09
C GLY A 21 -22.61 31.08 5.45
N LEU A 22 -23.31 29.96 5.21
CA LEU A 22 -24.72 29.82 5.59
C LEU A 22 -24.92 29.67 7.10
N ALA A 23 -24.04 28.97 7.79
CA ALA A 23 -24.10 28.80 9.24
C ALA A 23 -23.94 30.14 9.97
N ARG A 24 -23.11 31.04 9.44
CA ARG A 24 -23.02 32.43 9.92
C ARG A 24 -24.34 33.19 9.77
N MET A 25 -25.07 32.97 8.67
CA MET A 25 -26.35 33.64 8.41
C MET A 25 -27.50 33.05 9.23
N ALA A 26 -27.55 31.73 9.35
CA ALA A 26 -28.66 31.00 9.96
C ALA A 26 -28.49 30.76 11.46
N GLY A 27 -27.27 30.86 11.99
CA GLY A 27 -26.94 30.53 13.39
C GLY A 27 -27.00 29.03 13.72
N ASP A 28 -27.40 28.17 12.78
CA ASP A 28 -27.55 26.73 12.95
C ASP A 28 -26.86 25.96 11.81
N VAL A 29 -25.93 25.07 12.17
CA VAL A 29 -25.15 24.26 11.21
C VAL A 29 -26.00 23.19 10.52
N GLY A 30 -27.02 22.67 11.19
CA GLY A 30 -27.96 21.72 10.64
C GLY A 30 -28.76 22.32 9.49
N LEU A 31 -29.36 23.49 9.74
CA LEU A 31 -30.12 24.28 8.77
C LEU A 31 -29.23 24.76 7.61
N ALA A 32 -28.01 25.21 7.92
CA ALA A 32 -27.03 25.60 6.90
C ALA A 32 -26.71 24.47 5.91
N GLU A 33 -26.51 23.24 6.39
CA GLU A 33 -26.27 22.10 5.48
C GLU A 33 -27.52 21.78 4.63
N GLU A 34 -28.72 21.86 5.19
CA GLU A 34 -29.97 21.62 4.43
C GLU A 34 -30.14 22.64 3.29
N LEU A 35 -29.91 23.93 3.57
CA LEU A 35 -29.96 24.99 2.57
C LEU A 35 -28.87 24.84 1.50
N ALA A 36 -27.69 24.34 1.87
CA ALA A 36 -26.63 24.03 0.91
C ALA A 36 -27.02 22.83 0.02
N GLN A 37 -27.67 21.81 0.57
CA GLN A 37 -28.18 20.67 -0.19
C GLN A 37 -29.27 21.08 -1.20
N ASP A 38 -30.16 22.01 -0.84
CA ASP A 38 -31.14 22.60 -1.76
C ASP A 38 -30.47 23.31 -2.95
N ALA A 39 -29.33 23.97 -2.73
CA ALA A 39 -28.57 24.60 -3.82
C ALA A 39 -27.92 23.56 -4.74
N VAL A 40 -27.44 22.44 -4.19
CA VAL A 40 -26.93 21.31 -4.98
C VAL A 40 -28.04 20.65 -5.79
N LEU A 41 -29.25 20.50 -5.23
CA LEU A 41 -30.42 20.01 -5.95
C LEU A 41 -30.73 20.91 -7.16
N ALA A 42 -30.73 22.23 -6.97
CA ALA A 42 -30.93 23.18 -8.05
C ALA A 42 -29.85 23.07 -9.15
N ALA A 43 -28.59 22.81 -8.78
CA ALA A 43 -27.53 22.56 -9.76
C ALA A 43 -27.78 21.27 -10.57
N LEU A 44 -28.20 20.19 -9.91
CA LEU A 44 -28.52 18.92 -10.56
C LEU A 44 -29.71 19.02 -11.52
N GLU A 45 -30.66 19.91 -11.24
CA GLU A 45 -31.79 20.21 -12.12
C GLU A 45 -31.39 21.11 -13.30
N GLN A 46 -30.61 22.17 -13.07
CA GLN A 46 -30.39 23.23 -14.06
C GLN A 46 -29.17 23.01 -14.96
N TRP A 47 -28.06 22.47 -14.44
CA TRP A 47 -26.82 22.34 -15.20
C TRP A 47 -26.88 21.33 -16.38
N PRO A 48 -27.67 20.24 -16.34
CA PRO A 48 -27.81 19.35 -17.49
C PRO A 48 -28.37 20.06 -18.74
N GLU A 49 -29.26 21.03 -18.55
CA GLU A 49 -29.91 21.76 -19.64
C GLU A 49 -29.18 23.06 -19.99
N ALA A 50 -28.80 23.86 -18.99
CA ALA A 50 -28.18 25.18 -19.18
C ALA A 50 -26.65 25.13 -19.35
N GLY A 51 -26.03 23.98 -19.07
CA GLY A 51 -24.58 23.85 -18.96
C GLY A 51 -24.05 24.21 -17.57
N VAL A 52 -22.82 23.78 -17.28
CA VAL A 52 -22.13 24.10 -16.03
C VAL A 52 -21.60 25.54 -16.09
N PRO A 53 -21.89 26.41 -15.10
CA PRO A 53 -21.35 27.77 -15.03
C PRO A 53 -19.82 27.82 -14.97
N ASP A 54 -19.21 28.93 -15.40
CA ASP A 54 -17.74 29.10 -15.37
C ASP A 54 -17.17 29.10 -13.94
N ASN A 55 -17.94 29.57 -12.96
CA ASN A 55 -17.63 29.45 -11.53
C ASN A 55 -18.76 28.72 -10.79
N PRO A 56 -18.75 27.38 -10.78
CA PRO A 56 -19.79 26.56 -10.16
C PRO A 56 -19.92 26.80 -8.64
N GLY A 57 -18.81 27.07 -7.95
CA GLY A 57 -18.78 27.31 -6.51
C GLY A 57 -19.48 28.61 -6.12
N ALA A 58 -19.18 29.70 -6.83
CA ALA A 58 -19.85 30.98 -6.63
C ALA A 58 -21.35 30.88 -6.94
N TRP A 59 -21.72 30.13 -7.98
CA TRP A 59 -23.12 29.89 -8.32
C TRP A 59 -23.86 29.17 -7.18
N LEU A 60 -23.29 28.08 -6.64
CA LEU A 60 -23.87 27.34 -5.53
C LEU A 60 -24.01 28.21 -4.27
N MET A 61 -22.98 28.99 -3.94
CA MET A 61 -23.03 29.93 -2.83
C MET A 61 -24.17 30.96 -3.00
N ALA A 62 -24.31 31.54 -4.20
CA ALA A 62 -25.35 32.53 -4.47
C ALA A 62 -26.76 31.95 -4.41
N VAL A 63 -26.96 30.72 -4.89
CA VAL A 63 -28.25 30.02 -4.76
C VAL A 63 -28.53 29.70 -3.29
N ALA A 64 -27.55 29.21 -2.55
CA ALA A 64 -27.72 28.88 -1.14
C ALA A 64 -28.00 30.11 -0.27
N LYS A 65 -27.27 31.23 -0.48
CA LYS A 65 -27.54 32.52 0.20
C LYS A 65 -28.98 32.98 -0.03
N ARG A 66 -29.47 32.90 -1.28
CA ARG A 66 -30.88 33.24 -1.61
C ARG A 66 -31.87 32.36 -0.86
N ARG A 67 -31.64 31.04 -0.84
CA ARG A 67 -32.47 30.09 -0.08
C ARG A 67 -32.48 30.37 1.43
N ALA A 68 -31.34 30.75 2.00
CA ALA A 68 -31.24 31.14 3.41
C ALA A 68 -32.06 32.39 3.72
N VAL A 69 -31.94 33.44 2.90
CA VAL A 69 -32.75 34.66 3.04
C VAL A 69 -34.25 34.36 2.93
N ASP A 70 -34.65 33.52 1.96
CA ASP A 70 -36.05 33.11 1.81
C ASP A 70 -36.57 32.28 2.98
N HIS A 71 -35.70 31.50 3.63
CA HIS A 71 -36.02 30.77 4.85
C HIS A 71 -36.25 31.74 6.02
N LEU A 72 -35.28 32.62 6.30
CA LEU A 72 -35.37 33.61 7.38
C LEU A 72 -36.59 34.54 7.22
N ARG A 73 -36.86 35.01 6.00
CA ARG A 73 -38.07 35.81 5.69
C ARG A 73 -39.37 35.03 5.89
N ARG A 74 -39.36 33.70 5.72
CA ARG A 74 -40.53 32.85 5.99
C ARG A 74 -40.72 32.65 7.49
N GLU A 75 -39.66 32.43 8.24
CA GLU A 75 -39.71 32.33 9.70
C GLU A 75 -40.18 33.64 10.32
N GLU A 76 -39.58 34.78 9.98
CA GLU A 76 -40.05 36.08 10.48
C GLU A 76 -41.52 36.38 10.14
N ARG A 77 -42.01 35.92 8.99
CA ARG A 77 -43.44 36.05 8.63
C ARG A 77 -44.32 35.07 9.40
N ARG A 78 -43.81 33.89 9.76
CA ARG A 78 -44.50 32.91 10.60
C ARG A 78 -44.53 33.39 12.06
N ASP A 79 -43.44 33.95 12.57
CA ASP A 79 -43.35 34.51 13.91
C ASP A 79 -44.22 35.75 14.03
N ARG A 80 -44.09 36.70 13.09
CA ARG A 80 -45.01 37.85 12.99
C ARG A 80 -46.44 37.41 12.71
N GLY A 81 -46.65 36.29 12.01
CA GLY A 81 -47.94 35.70 11.73
C GLY A 81 -48.57 35.03 12.96
N GLN A 82 -47.76 34.42 13.83
CA GLN A 82 -48.14 33.82 15.11
C GLN A 82 -48.40 34.90 16.17
N GLU A 83 -47.61 35.98 16.18
CA GLU A 83 -47.87 37.20 16.95
C GLU A 83 -49.13 37.93 16.46
N ARG A 84 -49.39 37.95 15.14
CA ARG A 84 -50.63 38.49 14.55
C ARG A 84 -51.84 37.57 14.74
N LEU A 85 -51.66 36.25 14.84
CA LEU A 85 -52.71 35.30 15.23
C LEU A 85 -53.05 35.40 16.73
N ALA A 86 -52.15 35.98 17.55
CA ALA A 86 -52.45 36.40 18.92
C ALA A 86 -53.14 37.78 18.99
N HIS A 87 -53.20 38.54 17.88
CA HIS A 87 -53.85 39.85 17.82
C HIS A 87 -54.41 40.12 16.42
N ASP A 88 -55.60 39.61 16.13
CA ASP A 88 -56.15 39.66 14.78
C ASP A 88 -56.69 41.06 14.37
N LEU A 89 -56.58 41.34 13.06
CA LEU A 89 -57.17 42.43 12.24
C LEU A 89 -56.57 43.87 12.27
N ALA A 90 -55.81 44.24 11.22
CA ALA A 90 -56.04 45.41 10.32
C ALA A 90 -54.86 45.74 9.37
N THR A 91 -55.18 45.90 8.08
CA THR A 91 -54.63 46.81 7.03
C THR A 91 -53.13 46.78 6.60
N ARG A 92 -52.93 46.69 5.27
CA ARG A 92 -51.69 46.83 4.43
C ARG A 92 -50.99 48.20 4.59
N PRO A 93 -49.74 48.46 4.09
CA PRO A 93 -49.06 47.86 2.92
C PRO A 93 -47.54 47.56 3.03
N ASP A 94 -47.06 47.01 1.91
CA ASP A 94 -45.71 46.89 1.36
C ASP A 94 -44.74 48.02 1.74
N ASP A 95 -43.55 47.68 2.26
CA ASP A 95 -42.43 48.60 2.46
C ASP A 95 -41.08 47.84 2.49
N GLY A 96 -40.21 48.14 1.52
CA GLY A 96 -38.76 48.09 1.67
C GLY A 96 -38.01 46.97 0.96
N GLU A 97 -37.91 47.05 -0.37
CA GLU A 97 -36.78 46.47 -1.12
C GLU A 97 -35.47 47.07 -0.58
N ARG A 98 -34.78 46.34 0.30
CA ARG A 98 -33.32 46.44 0.40
C ARG A 98 -32.74 45.56 -0.69
N ASP A 99 -31.91 46.15 -1.54
CA ASP A 99 -31.32 45.50 -2.70
C ASP A 99 -30.54 44.26 -2.27
N VAL A 100 -30.79 43.14 -2.95
CA VAL A 100 -30.23 41.83 -2.59
C VAL A 100 -28.71 41.84 -2.76
N ASP A 101 -28.20 42.73 -3.61
CA ASP A 101 -26.77 42.93 -3.87
C ASP A 101 -26.05 43.57 -2.66
N ASP A 102 -26.70 44.45 -1.88
CA ASP A 102 -26.06 45.14 -0.74
C ASP A 102 -25.75 44.19 0.45
N VAL A 103 -26.54 43.13 0.63
CA VAL A 103 -26.31 42.10 1.67
C VAL A 103 -25.33 41.04 1.20
N VAL A 104 -25.27 40.79 -0.12
CA VAL A 104 -24.35 39.82 -0.72
C VAL A 104 -22.92 40.37 -0.72
N ASP A 105 -22.71 41.65 -1.01
CA ASP A 105 -21.40 42.32 -1.01
C ASP A 105 -20.80 42.47 0.40
N ALA A 106 -21.63 42.63 1.44
CA ALA A 106 -21.17 42.76 2.83
C ALA A 106 -20.62 41.44 3.45
N LEU A 107 -20.85 40.29 2.80
CA LEU A 107 -20.51 38.96 3.31
C LEU A 107 -19.22 38.37 2.72
N ASP A 108 -18.60 38.99 1.72
CA ASP A 108 -17.53 38.39 0.92
C ASP A 108 -16.11 38.58 1.52
N GLY A 109 -15.97 39.27 2.67
CA GLY A 109 -14.67 39.66 3.26
C GLY A 109 -13.98 38.68 4.23
N GLU A 110 -14.64 37.62 4.74
CA GLU A 110 -14.13 36.80 5.87
C GLU A 110 -14.22 35.27 5.67
N VAL A 111 -14.26 34.80 4.42
CA VAL A 111 -14.56 33.38 4.11
C VAL A 111 -13.58 32.36 4.75
N GLY A 112 -12.35 32.76 5.05
CA GLY A 112 -11.37 31.92 5.76
C GLY A 112 -11.75 31.66 7.22
N ASP A 113 -12.20 32.70 7.93
CA ASP A 113 -12.58 32.61 9.34
C ASP A 113 -13.84 31.76 9.52
N ASP A 114 -14.77 31.79 8.56
CA ASP A 114 -15.98 30.99 8.61
C ASP A 114 -15.68 29.47 8.56
N VAL A 115 -14.73 29.03 7.75
CA VAL A 115 -14.32 27.61 7.71
C VAL A 115 -13.67 27.19 9.03
N LEU A 116 -12.89 28.08 9.65
CA LEU A 116 -12.31 27.82 10.98
C LEU A 116 -13.40 27.71 12.06
N ARG A 117 -14.39 28.62 12.06
CA ARG A 117 -15.59 28.54 12.92
C ARG A 117 -16.30 27.20 12.75
N LEU A 118 -16.51 26.77 11.51
CA LEU A 118 -17.16 25.49 11.20
C LEU A 118 -16.36 24.28 11.72
N MET A 119 -15.03 24.30 11.64
CA MET A 119 -14.18 23.25 12.21
C MET A 119 -14.33 23.17 13.74
N PHE A 120 -14.35 24.32 14.43
CA PHE A 120 -14.53 24.34 15.89
C PHE A 120 -15.91 23.85 16.33
N VAL A 121 -16.96 24.27 15.63
CA VAL A 121 -18.33 23.80 15.93
C VAL A 121 -18.47 22.30 15.64
N SER A 122 -17.93 21.82 14.52
CA SER A 122 -17.99 20.39 14.17
C SER A 122 -17.20 19.50 15.14
N CYS A 123 -16.17 20.07 15.78
CA CYS A 123 -15.36 19.41 16.80
C CYS A 123 -15.73 19.82 18.23
N HIS A 124 -16.94 20.33 18.48
CA HIS A 124 -17.35 20.78 19.81
C HIS A 124 -17.37 19.60 20.81
N PRO A 125 -16.85 19.75 22.05
CA PRO A 125 -16.77 18.67 23.04
C PRO A 125 -18.11 18.12 23.54
N VAL A 126 -19.21 18.82 23.30
CA VAL A 126 -20.58 18.29 23.55
C VAL A 126 -20.86 17.05 22.71
N LEU A 127 -20.15 16.89 21.59
CA LEU A 127 -20.25 15.75 20.69
C LEU A 127 -19.30 14.65 21.12
N SER A 128 -19.76 13.39 21.07
CA SER A 128 -18.89 12.21 21.13
C SER A 128 -17.82 12.25 20.03
N THR A 129 -16.67 11.60 20.24
CA THR A 129 -15.58 11.55 19.26
C THR A 129 -16.03 11.03 17.90
N GLU A 130 -16.85 9.97 17.84
CA GLU A 130 -17.37 9.43 16.58
C GLU A 130 -18.29 10.43 15.86
N ALA A 131 -19.03 11.23 16.62
CA ALA A 131 -19.89 12.27 16.08
C ALA A 131 -19.07 13.43 15.51
N ARG A 132 -18.01 13.87 16.21
CA ARG A 132 -17.07 14.88 15.71
C ARG A 132 -16.42 14.44 14.39
N VAL A 133 -15.95 13.19 14.32
CA VAL A 133 -15.35 12.62 13.10
C VAL A 133 -16.35 12.59 11.95
N ALA A 134 -17.55 12.05 12.18
CA ALA A 134 -18.57 11.93 11.13
C ALA A 134 -19.03 13.30 10.62
N LEU A 135 -19.25 14.26 11.53
CA LEU A 135 -19.71 15.60 11.19
C LEU A 135 -18.61 16.38 10.45
N THR A 136 -17.35 16.30 10.90
CA THR A 136 -16.21 16.95 10.23
C THR A 136 -15.99 16.42 8.81
N LEU A 137 -16.05 15.10 8.61
CA LEU A 137 -15.93 14.50 7.29
C LEU A 137 -17.09 14.86 6.37
N ARG A 138 -18.31 15.00 6.93
CA ARG A 138 -19.50 15.38 6.16
C ARG A 138 -19.45 16.85 5.74
N LEU A 139 -19.26 17.77 6.70
CA LEU A 139 -19.41 19.21 6.48
C LEU A 139 -18.16 19.86 5.88
N ILE A 140 -16.98 19.48 6.37
CA ILE A 140 -15.71 20.06 5.91
C ILE A 140 -15.06 19.16 4.86
N GLY A 141 -15.12 17.84 5.07
CA GLY A 141 -14.59 16.84 4.13
C GLY A 141 -15.38 16.73 2.82
N GLY A 142 -16.66 17.12 2.83
CA GLY A 142 -17.55 16.97 1.69
C GLY A 142 -17.89 15.51 1.35
N LEU A 143 -17.63 14.56 2.25
CA LEU A 143 -17.89 13.14 2.02
C LEU A 143 -19.39 12.84 2.11
N ARG A 144 -19.82 11.87 1.30
CA ARG A 144 -21.15 11.28 1.41
C ARG A 144 -21.25 10.31 2.58
N THR A 145 -22.47 10.10 3.07
CA THR A 145 -22.72 9.20 4.19
C THR A 145 -22.28 7.77 3.90
N ASP A 146 -22.46 7.29 2.65
CA ASP A 146 -21.99 5.97 2.20
C ASP A 146 -20.46 5.86 2.14
N GLU A 147 -19.78 6.95 1.75
CA GLU A 147 -18.31 7.03 1.77
C GLU A 147 -17.76 6.96 3.19
N ILE A 148 -18.37 7.69 4.14
CA ILE A 148 -18.01 7.64 5.56
C ILE A 148 -18.31 6.24 6.12
N ALA A 149 -19.46 5.66 5.82
CA ALA A 149 -19.83 4.32 6.29
C ALA A 149 -18.82 3.26 5.83
N ARG A 150 -18.47 3.27 4.55
CA ARG A 150 -17.43 2.40 3.96
C ARG A 150 -16.07 2.65 4.60
N ALA A 151 -15.72 3.90 4.84
CA ALA A 151 -14.47 4.34 5.46
C ALA A 151 -14.31 3.95 6.94
N PHE A 152 -15.38 3.56 7.63
CA PHE A 152 -15.33 3.11 9.03
C PHE A 152 -15.91 1.70 9.22
N LEU A 153 -16.30 1.01 8.13
CA LEU A 153 -16.95 -0.31 8.15
C LEU A 153 -18.17 -0.39 9.08
N VAL A 154 -18.98 0.66 9.08
CA VAL A 154 -20.25 0.72 9.80
C VAL A 154 -21.40 0.85 8.81
N SER A 155 -22.65 0.62 9.24
CA SER A 155 -23.80 0.80 8.35
C SER A 155 -23.99 2.27 7.99
N GLU A 156 -24.45 2.52 6.76
CA GLU A 156 -24.81 3.87 6.31
C GLU A 156 -25.88 4.50 7.21
N SER A 157 -26.85 3.70 7.67
CA SER A 157 -27.87 4.12 8.63
C SER A 157 -27.28 4.60 9.96
N ALA A 158 -26.25 3.92 10.48
CA ALA A 158 -25.61 4.31 11.73
C ALA A 158 -24.87 5.64 11.60
N VAL A 159 -24.21 5.87 10.46
CA VAL A 159 -23.56 7.16 10.16
C VAL A 159 -24.58 8.28 9.99
N ALA A 160 -25.64 8.06 9.20
CA ALA A 160 -26.70 9.03 8.99
C ALA A 160 -27.32 9.48 10.33
N GLN A 161 -27.72 8.51 11.17
CA GLN A 161 -28.26 8.81 12.48
C GLN A 161 -27.26 9.52 13.40
N ARG A 162 -25.97 9.17 13.31
CA ARG A 162 -24.92 9.84 14.08
C ARG A 162 -24.78 11.31 13.69
N ILE A 163 -24.79 11.63 12.40
CA ILE A 163 -24.73 13.01 11.89
C ILE A 163 -25.97 13.80 12.35
N VAL A 164 -27.17 13.24 12.20
CA VAL A 164 -28.42 13.90 12.64
C VAL A 164 -28.40 14.18 14.14
N ARG A 165 -28.00 13.20 14.97
CA ARG A 165 -27.88 13.40 16.42
C ARG A 165 -26.81 14.44 16.78
N ALA A 166 -25.70 14.47 16.05
CA ALA A 166 -24.64 15.45 16.27
C ALA A 166 -25.15 16.88 16.03
N LYS A 167 -25.84 17.12 14.91
CA LYS A 167 -26.45 18.42 14.61
C LYS A 167 -27.47 18.85 15.67
N ARG A 168 -28.37 17.95 16.06
CA ARG A 168 -29.35 18.23 17.12
C ARG A 168 -28.66 18.59 18.44
N ALA A 169 -27.63 17.84 18.84
CA ALA A 169 -26.89 18.12 20.06
C ALA A 169 -26.20 19.50 20.03
N LEU A 170 -25.72 19.96 18.88
CA LEU A 170 -25.18 21.32 18.72
C LEU A 170 -26.27 22.39 18.85
N ALA A 171 -27.43 22.16 18.23
CA ALA A 171 -28.57 23.06 18.28
C ALA A 171 -29.15 23.16 19.71
N ASP A 172 -29.40 22.02 20.36
CA ASP A 172 -29.92 21.94 21.73
C ASP A 172 -28.98 22.64 22.74
N ALA A 173 -27.66 22.52 22.51
CA ALA A 173 -26.64 23.17 23.33
C ALA A 173 -26.39 24.64 22.96
N HIS A 174 -27.06 25.18 21.93
CA HIS A 174 -26.93 26.56 21.45
C HIS A 174 -25.46 26.96 21.22
N VAL A 175 -24.69 26.08 20.57
CA VAL A 175 -23.27 26.32 20.32
C VAL A 175 -23.11 27.51 19.37
N PRO A 176 -22.42 28.61 19.78
CA PRO A 176 -22.26 29.78 18.93
C PRO A 176 -21.34 29.48 17.73
N PHE A 177 -21.69 30.05 16.57
CA PHE A 177 -20.85 30.00 15.37
C PHE A 177 -19.78 31.09 15.41
N GLU A 178 -18.77 30.91 16.27
CA GLU A 178 -17.69 31.88 16.47
C GLU A 178 -16.33 31.21 16.63
N VAL A 179 -15.26 32.01 16.48
CA VAL A 179 -13.92 31.56 16.84
C VAL A 179 -13.77 31.77 18.35
N PRO A 180 -13.61 30.70 19.15
CA PRO A 180 -13.44 30.84 20.59
C PRO A 180 -12.18 31.66 20.92
N ALA A 181 -12.23 32.41 22.01
CA ALA A 181 -11.12 33.22 22.51
C ALA A 181 -10.46 32.59 23.75
N GLY A 182 -9.22 33.01 24.03
CA GLY A 182 -8.53 32.64 25.28
C GLY A 182 -8.36 31.12 25.47
N PRO A 183 -8.50 30.60 26.71
CA PRO A 183 -8.29 29.19 27.02
C PRO A 183 -9.21 28.21 26.27
N GLU A 184 -10.42 28.64 25.91
CA GLU A 184 -11.37 27.82 25.17
C GLU A 184 -10.88 27.52 23.75
N ARG A 185 -10.17 28.47 23.12
CA ARG A 185 -9.55 28.29 21.81
C ARG A 185 -8.58 27.11 21.80
N ALA A 186 -7.73 27.01 22.83
CA ALA A 186 -6.76 25.93 22.94
C ALA A 186 -7.45 24.55 23.09
N ALA A 187 -8.49 24.45 23.92
CA ALA A 187 -9.25 23.21 24.10
C ALA A 187 -9.98 22.78 22.82
N ARG A 188 -10.60 23.73 22.12
CA ARG A 188 -11.28 23.48 20.83
C ARG A 188 -10.30 23.09 19.74
N LEU A 189 -9.15 23.77 19.65
CA LEU A 189 -8.09 23.41 18.70
C LEU A 189 -7.53 22.03 18.97
N SER A 190 -7.31 21.66 20.24
CA SER A 190 -6.90 20.31 20.60
C SER A 190 -7.89 19.25 20.11
N SER A 191 -9.20 19.50 20.22
CA SER A 191 -10.22 18.60 19.71
C SER A 191 -10.23 18.50 18.18
N VAL A 192 -10.01 19.62 17.46
CA VAL A 192 -9.88 19.62 16.00
C VAL A 192 -8.66 18.78 15.57
N LEU A 193 -7.52 18.99 16.22
CA LEU A 193 -6.29 18.23 15.93
C LEU A 193 -6.48 16.73 16.20
N GLU A 194 -7.13 16.37 17.31
CA GLU A 194 -7.48 15.00 17.66
C GLU A 194 -8.32 14.35 16.54
N VAL A 195 -9.39 15.02 16.10
CA VAL A 195 -10.29 14.50 15.05
C VAL A 195 -9.55 14.30 13.73
N ILE A 196 -8.76 15.28 13.30
CA ILE A 196 -7.97 15.17 12.05
C ILE A 196 -7.00 14.00 12.15
N TYR A 197 -6.30 13.85 13.29
CA TYR A 197 -5.34 12.76 13.47
C TYR A 197 -6.02 11.39 13.58
N LEU A 198 -7.21 11.29 14.18
CA LEU A 198 -8.00 10.06 14.20
C LEU A 198 -8.41 9.62 12.80
N VAL A 199 -8.88 10.55 11.96
CA VAL A 199 -9.18 10.25 10.54
C VAL A 199 -7.92 9.78 9.81
N PHE A 200 -6.78 10.44 10.04
CA PHE A 200 -5.52 10.03 9.43
C PHE A 200 -5.11 8.61 9.86
N ASN A 201 -5.17 8.32 11.17
CA ASN A 201 -4.78 7.02 11.72
C ASN A 201 -5.67 5.88 11.21
N GLU A 202 -6.99 6.08 11.15
CA GLU A 202 -7.90 5.08 10.56
C GLU A 202 -7.57 4.83 9.07
N GLY A 203 -7.14 5.86 8.35
CA GLY A 203 -6.62 5.71 6.99
C GLY A 203 -5.27 4.99 6.91
N TYR A 204 -4.37 5.25 7.85
CA TYR A 204 -2.96 4.85 7.77
C TYR A 204 -2.68 3.46 8.35
N ALA A 205 -3.52 3.00 9.27
CA ALA A 205 -3.52 1.66 9.82
C ALA A 205 -4.97 1.25 10.07
N ALA A 206 -5.60 0.62 9.07
CA ALA A 206 -7.02 0.31 9.12
C ALA A 206 -7.33 -0.59 10.33
N THR A 207 -8.25 -0.15 11.19
CA THR A 207 -8.60 -0.85 12.43
C THR A 207 -9.33 -2.17 12.15
N ALA A 208 -9.96 -2.30 10.98
CA ALA A 208 -10.68 -3.48 10.53
C ALA A 208 -10.69 -3.61 8.98
N GLY A 209 -11.04 -4.79 8.47
CA GLY A 209 -11.09 -5.10 7.03
C GLY A 209 -9.81 -5.75 6.51
N ASP A 210 -9.81 -6.09 5.21
CA ASP A 210 -8.70 -6.83 4.57
C ASP A 210 -7.56 -5.92 4.09
N ASP A 211 -7.81 -4.62 3.97
CA ASP A 211 -6.84 -3.63 3.49
C ASP A 211 -5.97 -3.07 4.63
N LEU A 212 -4.65 -3.01 4.44
CA LEU A 212 -3.72 -2.43 5.44
C LEU A 212 -3.89 -0.92 5.62
N MET A 213 -4.27 -0.20 4.56
CA MET A 213 -4.47 1.25 4.55
C MET A 213 -5.66 1.64 3.67
N ARG A 214 -6.26 2.80 3.97
CA ARG A 214 -7.30 3.48 3.18
C ARG A 214 -6.78 4.84 2.72
N PRO A 215 -6.05 4.91 1.58
CA PRO A 215 -5.33 6.12 1.17
C PRO A 215 -6.23 7.35 1.00
N SER A 216 -7.50 7.17 0.63
CA SER A 216 -8.46 8.27 0.50
C SER A 216 -8.66 9.03 1.81
N LEU A 217 -8.72 8.34 2.95
CA LEU A 217 -8.85 8.97 4.27
C LEU A 217 -7.59 9.71 4.69
N CYS A 218 -6.40 9.14 4.43
CA CYS A 218 -5.14 9.83 4.70
C CYS A 218 -5.04 11.14 3.91
N LEU A 219 -5.44 11.11 2.64
CA LEU A 219 -5.42 12.29 1.78
C LEU A 219 -6.42 13.34 2.25
N GLU A 220 -7.60 12.91 2.72
CA GLU A 220 -8.60 13.82 3.27
C GLU A 220 -8.13 14.48 4.57
N ALA A 221 -7.59 13.72 5.52
CA ALA A 221 -7.02 14.27 6.75
C ALA A 221 -5.85 15.24 6.47
N LEU A 222 -4.99 14.92 5.50
CA LEU A 222 -3.92 15.83 5.05
C LEU A 222 -4.48 17.12 4.44
N ARG A 223 -5.57 17.05 3.68
CA ARG A 223 -6.25 18.24 3.14
C ARG A 223 -6.78 19.10 4.27
N LEU A 224 -7.52 18.51 5.21
CA LEU A 224 -8.10 19.21 6.37
C LEU A 224 -7.01 19.86 7.23
N GLY A 225 -5.92 19.12 7.53
CA GLY A 225 -4.80 19.66 8.30
C GLY A 225 -4.09 20.82 7.61
N ARG A 226 -3.92 20.78 6.28
CA ARG A 226 -3.31 21.89 5.53
C ARG A 226 -4.20 23.13 5.52
N VAL A 227 -5.52 22.97 5.35
CA VAL A 227 -6.48 24.07 5.47
C VAL A 227 -6.37 24.70 6.87
N LEU A 228 -6.36 23.88 7.93
CA LEU A 228 -6.20 24.40 9.29
C LEU A 228 -4.87 25.15 9.46
N ALA A 229 -3.77 24.63 8.93
CA ALA A 229 -2.45 25.27 9.01
C ALA A 229 -2.36 26.61 8.27
N GLU A 230 -3.15 26.80 7.21
CA GLU A 230 -3.29 28.08 6.52
C GLU A 230 -4.11 29.08 7.34
N LEU A 231 -5.18 28.62 8.01
CA LEU A 231 -6.06 29.45 8.84
C LEU A 231 -5.45 29.83 10.20
N THR A 232 -4.55 29.02 10.74
CA THR A 232 -3.89 29.24 12.04
C THR A 232 -2.37 29.20 11.89
N SER A 233 -1.84 30.16 11.13
CA SER A 233 -0.41 30.16 10.75
C SER A 233 0.55 30.29 11.93
N ASP A 234 0.09 30.81 13.06
CA ASP A 234 0.78 31.04 14.32
C ASP A 234 0.71 29.85 15.31
N GLU A 235 -0.02 28.79 14.97
CA GLU A 235 -0.23 27.64 15.87
C GLU A 235 0.79 26.52 15.59
N ALA A 236 1.79 26.37 16.47
CA ALA A 236 2.86 25.40 16.30
C ALA A 236 2.37 23.94 16.20
N GLU A 237 1.39 23.56 17.02
CA GLU A 237 0.85 22.18 17.05
C GLU A 237 0.09 21.81 15.78
N VAL A 238 -0.51 22.78 15.10
CA VAL A 238 -1.17 22.56 13.81
C VAL A 238 -0.15 22.20 12.74
N HIS A 239 0.93 22.97 12.65
CA HIS A 239 2.05 22.66 11.75
C HIS A 239 2.75 21.34 12.15
N GLY A 240 2.84 21.06 13.45
CA GLY A 240 3.32 19.78 13.98
C GLY A 240 2.50 18.60 13.48
N LEU A 241 1.16 18.66 13.59
CA LEU A 241 0.28 17.59 13.11
C LEU A 241 0.39 17.40 11.60
N VAL A 242 0.39 18.49 10.82
CA VAL A 242 0.60 18.41 9.37
C VAL A 242 1.94 17.75 9.05
N ALA A 243 3.02 18.15 9.74
CA ALA A 243 4.33 17.55 9.53
C ALA A 243 4.33 16.04 9.84
N LEU A 244 3.72 15.64 10.95
CA LEU A 244 3.59 14.23 11.33
C LEU A 244 2.89 13.42 10.25
N MET A 245 1.72 13.88 9.79
CA MET A 245 0.93 13.20 8.76
C MET A 245 1.68 13.13 7.42
N GLU A 246 2.34 14.20 6.98
CA GLU A 246 3.12 14.23 5.74
C GLU A 246 4.28 13.23 5.79
N LEU A 247 5.02 13.22 6.90
CA LEU A 247 6.15 12.31 7.10
C LEU A 247 5.69 10.85 7.20
N GLN A 248 4.59 10.56 7.89
CA GLN A 248 4.01 9.22 7.94
C GLN A 248 3.53 8.78 6.56
N GLN A 249 2.78 9.64 5.86
CA GLN A 249 2.22 9.34 4.54
C GLN A 249 3.28 9.16 3.46
N SER A 250 4.44 9.82 3.60
CA SER A 250 5.58 9.62 2.70
C SER A 250 5.97 8.14 2.56
N ARG A 251 5.72 7.34 3.60
CA ARG A 251 6.09 5.92 3.68
C ARG A 251 5.05 4.98 3.10
N SER A 252 3.87 5.47 2.73
CA SER A 252 2.71 4.67 2.30
C SER A 252 3.09 3.60 1.27
N ALA A 253 3.85 3.98 0.24
CA ALA A 253 4.29 3.07 -0.82
C ALA A 253 5.31 2.02 -0.34
N ALA A 254 5.96 2.17 0.80
CA ALA A 254 6.97 1.24 1.32
C ALA A 254 6.40 0.27 2.38
N ARG A 255 5.17 0.50 2.86
CA ARG A 255 4.53 -0.29 3.94
C ARG A 255 4.01 -1.65 3.50
N THR A 256 3.87 -1.89 2.20
CA THR A 256 3.38 -3.16 1.63
C THR A 256 4.41 -3.79 0.71
N GLY A 257 4.63 -5.08 0.89
CA GLY A 257 5.48 -5.91 0.03
C GLY A 257 4.77 -6.36 -1.25
N PRO A 258 5.46 -7.08 -2.15
CA PRO A 258 4.95 -7.47 -3.46
C PRO A 258 3.68 -8.35 -3.43
N SER A 259 3.44 -9.06 -2.33
CA SER A 259 2.23 -9.88 -2.11
C SER A 259 1.18 -9.21 -1.21
N GLY A 260 1.34 -7.91 -0.90
CA GLY A 260 0.42 -7.15 -0.05
C GLY A 260 0.68 -7.27 1.45
N GLU A 261 1.74 -7.99 1.85
CA GLU A 261 2.13 -8.18 3.25
C GLU A 261 2.66 -6.90 3.89
N PRO A 262 2.40 -6.67 5.20
CA PRO A 262 2.94 -5.51 5.91
C PRO A 262 4.46 -5.61 6.05
N VAL A 263 5.16 -4.49 5.80
CA VAL A 263 6.62 -4.35 5.95
C VAL A 263 6.93 -3.48 7.16
N VAL A 264 7.66 -4.04 8.13
CA VAL A 264 8.05 -3.33 9.36
C VAL A 264 8.98 -2.16 9.07
N LEU A 265 8.92 -1.10 9.89
CA LEU A 265 9.59 0.18 9.61
C LEU A 265 11.08 0.07 9.24
N HIS A 266 11.84 -0.81 9.89
CA HIS A 266 13.27 -0.99 9.62
C HIS A 266 13.56 -1.79 8.34
N GLU A 267 12.59 -2.57 7.84
CA GLU A 267 12.71 -3.30 6.57
C GLU A 267 12.15 -2.50 5.38
N GLN A 268 11.49 -1.36 5.65
CA GLN A 268 10.95 -0.51 4.60
C GLN A 268 12.09 0.08 3.76
N ASN A 269 12.02 -0.14 2.45
CA ASN A 269 12.93 0.51 1.52
C ASN A 269 12.67 2.03 1.52
N ARG A 270 13.58 2.79 2.14
CA ARG A 270 13.50 4.26 2.26
C ARG A 270 13.56 4.98 0.92
N GLY A 271 14.15 4.38 -0.10
CA GLY A 271 14.11 4.89 -1.48
C GLY A 271 12.71 4.88 -2.11
N ARG A 272 11.73 4.19 -1.50
CA ARG A 272 10.31 4.25 -1.90
C ARG A 272 9.52 5.33 -1.15
N TRP A 273 10.12 6.04 -0.20
CA TRP A 273 9.42 7.10 0.53
C TRP A 273 9.27 8.33 -0.37
N ASP A 274 8.12 8.99 -0.31
CA ASP A 274 7.80 10.13 -1.16
C ASP A 274 8.62 11.38 -0.75
N PRO A 275 9.56 11.83 -1.59
CA PRO A 275 10.43 12.95 -1.25
C PRO A 275 9.69 14.29 -1.22
N LEU A 276 8.55 14.44 -1.91
CA LEU A 276 7.75 15.66 -1.86
C LEU A 276 7.05 15.78 -0.50
N LEU A 277 6.45 14.70 -0.01
CA LEU A 277 5.81 14.66 1.31
C LEU A 277 6.84 14.85 2.43
N ILE A 278 8.04 14.26 2.30
CA ILE A 278 9.15 14.50 3.23
C ILE A 278 9.52 15.99 3.29
N ARG A 279 9.72 16.64 2.13
CA ARG A 279 10.02 18.08 2.09
C ARG A 279 8.92 18.94 2.70
N ARG A 280 7.65 18.63 2.43
CA ARG A 280 6.49 19.32 3.03
C ARG A 280 6.45 19.14 4.53
N GLY A 281 6.71 17.93 5.02
CA GLY A 281 6.80 17.63 6.44
C GLY A 281 7.88 18.44 7.15
N PHE A 282 9.09 18.51 6.58
CA PHE A 282 10.15 19.37 7.12
C PHE A 282 9.80 20.86 7.06
N ALA A 283 9.19 21.34 5.99
CA ALA A 283 8.75 22.73 5.89
C ALA A 283 7.70 23.09 6.94
N ALA A 284 6.76 22.18 7.23
CA ALA A 284 5.78 22.35 8.30
C ALA A 284 6.45 22.35 9.68
N LEU A 285 7.41 21.46 9.96
CA LEU A 285 8.19 21.50 11.21
C LEU A 285 8.98 22.82 11.38
N LEU A 286 9.51 23.39 10.30
CA LEU A 286 10.17 24.70 10.35
C LEU A 286 9.18 25.81 10.70
N ARG A 287 7.96 25.78 10.14
CA ARG A 287 6.89 26.72 10.51
C ARG A 287 6.46 26.56 11.97
N ALA A 288 6.32 25.32 12.45
CA ALA A 288 6.04 25.05 13.86
C ALA A 288 7.10 25.68 14.78
N ARG A 289 8.38 25.58 14.40
CA ARG A 289 9.48 26.20 15.14
C ARG A 289 9.44 27.74 15.09
N GLN A 290 9.04 28.32 13.95
CA GLN A 290 8.93 29.77 13.78
C GLN A 290 7.75 30.37 14.55
N ALA A 291 6.63 29.65 14.63
CA ALA A 291 5.47 30.01 15.44
C ALA A 291 5.84 30.12 16.94
N GLY A 292 6.79 29.30 17.41
CA GLY A 292 7.28 29.35 18.78
C GLY A 292 6.33 28.71 19.78
N GLY A 293 6.53 28.99 21.08
CA GLY A 293 5.76 28.40 22.16
C GLY A 293 6.28 27.06 22.68
N PRO A 294 5.63 26.48 23.71
CA PRO A 294 6.01 25.18 24.26
C PRO A 294 5.75 24.06 23.25
N LEU A 295 6.64 23.05 23.24
CA LEU A 295 6.50 21.89 22.37
C LEU A 295 5.33 21.03 22.85
N GLY A 296 4.29 20.90 22.02
CA GLY A 296 3.16 20.02 22.29
C GLY A 296 3.36 18.61 21.70
N PRO A 297 2.35 17.72 21.88
CA PRO A 297 2.45 16.33 21.49
C PRO A 297 2.70 16.12 19.99
N TYR A 298 2.09 16.90 19.12
CA TYR A 298 2.20 16.69 17.67
C TYR A 298 3.53 17.18 17.11
N VAL A 299 4.06 18.30 17.59
CA VAL A 299 5.42 18.74 17.20
C VAL A 299 6.47 17.72 17.63
N LEU A 300 6.36 17.16 18.84
CA LEU A 300 7.29 16.14 19.33
C LEU A 300 7.18 14.83 18.52
N GLN A 301 5.96 14.37 18.22
CA GLN A 301 5.75 13.20 17.37
C GLN A 301 6.27 13.43 15.94
N ALA A 302 6.05 14.62 15.38
CA ALA A 302 6.60 15.00 14.08
C ALA A 302 8.12 15.03 14.08
N ALA A 303 8.75 15.53 15.14
CA ALA A 303 10.21 15.51 15.30
C ALA A 303 10.75 14.07 15.33
N ILE A 304 10.06 13.15 16.00
CA ILE A 304 10.40 11.72 16.00
C ILE A 304 10.29 11.14 14.57
N ALA A 305 9.19 11.42 13.87
CA ALA A 305 9.01 10.99 12.48
C ALA A 305 10.09 11.59 11.55
N ALA A 306 10.52 12.82 11.81
CA ALA A 306 11.57 13.52 11.07
C ALA A 306 12.94 12.87 11.24
N CYS A 307 13.28 12.34 12.42
CA CYS A 307 14.51 11.55 12.62
C CYS A 307 14.55 10.34 11.68
N HIS A 308 13.43 9.63 11.54
CA HIS A 308 13.34 8.52 10.58
C HIS A 308 13.44 8.99 9.13
N ALA A 309 12.77 10.08 8.77
CA ALA A 309 12.78 10.59 7.39
C ALA A 309 14.12 11.22 6.95
N ARG A 310 14.95 11.68 7.90
CA ARG A 310 16.30 12.22 7.63
C ARG A 310 17.31 11.15 7.25
N ALA A 311 17.22 9.97 7.87
CA ALA A 311 18.21 8.92 7.68
C ALA A 311 17.97 8.16 6.36
N ALA A 312 19.03 7.98 5.56
CA ALA A 312 18.91 7.35 4.24
C ALA A 312 18.73 5.83 4.35
N THR A 313 19.31 5.24 5.39
CA THR A 313 19.17 3.81 5.74
C THR A 313 18.58 3.62 7.14
N PRO A 314 18.01 2.45 7.45
CA PRO A 314 17.58 2.10 8.80
C PRO A 314 18.67 2.29 9.87
N GLU A 315 19.91 1.93 9.55
CA GLU A 315 21.06 1.93 10.44
C GLU A 315 21.51 3.35 10.83
N GLU A 316 21.31 4.34 9.95
CA GLU A 316 21.63 5.75 10.19
C GLU A 316 20.61 6.48 11.07
N THR A 317 19.55 5.79 11.52
CA THR A 317 18.52 6.42 12.35
C THR A 317 19.09 6.86 13.69
N ASP A 318 18.92 8.15 14.01
CA ASP A 318 19.37 8.74 15.28
C ASP A 318 18.46 8.33 16.44
N TRP A 319 18.67 7.10 16.93
CA TRP A 319 17.92 6.53 18.05
C TRP A 319 18.13 7.28 19.38
N PRO A 320 19.34 7.76 19.74
CA PRO A 320 19.51 8.62 20.91
C PRO A 320 18.64 9.88 20.85
N GLN A 321 18.56 10.56 19.70
CA GLN A 321 17.66 11.70 19.53
C GLN A 321 16.19 11.29 19.69
N ILE A 322 15.77 10.16 19.10
CA ILE A 322 14.39 9.65 19.23
C ILE A 322 14.05 9.33 20.69
N ALA A 323 14.97 8.72 21.45
CA ALA A 323 14.77 8.42 22.87
C ALA A 323 14.58 9.70 23.71
N ALA A 324 15.39 10.73 23.46
CA ALA A 324 15.24 12.04 24.12
C ALA A 324 13.92 12.73 23.77
N LEU A 325 13.48 12.64 22.50
CA LEU A 325 12.18 13.17 22.07
C LEU A 325 11.01 12.43 22.72
N TYR A 326 11.09 11.10 22.86
CA TYR A 326 10.08 10.35 23.61
C TYR A 326 10.08 10.70 25.10
N GLU A 327 11.22 10.97 25.70
CA GLU A 327 11.29 11.45 27.09
C GLU A 327 10.59 12.80 27.25
N ALA A 328 10.76 13.73 26.30
CA ALA A 328 10.00 14.97 26.27
C ALA A 328 8.50 14.73 26.07
N LEU A 329 8.13 13.83 25.14
CA LEU A 329 6.73 13.51 24.83
C LEU A 329 5.98 12.91 26.02
N VAL A 330 6.63 12.05 26.82
CA VAL A 330 6.03 11.48 28.04
C VAL A 330 5.66 12.57 29.06
N ARG A 331 6.39 13.68 29.13
CA ARG A 331 6.06 14.78 30.07
C ARG A 331 4.79 15.53 29.65
N VAL A 332 4.53 15.62 28.35
CA VAL A 332 3.38 16.36 27.78
C VAL A 332 2.17 15.45 27.56
N LEU A 333 2.40 14.17 27.27
CA LEU A 333 1.39 13.16 27.00
C LEU A 333 1.73 11.84 27.75
N PRO A 334 1.51 11.78 29.07
CA PRO A 334 1.94 10.68 29.94
C PRO A 334 1.02 9.45 29.81
N THR A 335 0.87 8.90 28.60
CA THR A 335 0.05 7.71 28.38
C THR A 335 0.90 6.43 28.42
N PRO A 336 0.33 5.29 28.87
CA PRO A 336 1.04 4.01 28.86
C PRO A 336 1.53 3.59 27.47
N VAL A 337 0.81 3.97 26.40
CA VAL A 337 1.22 3.71 25.02
C VAL A 337 2.46 4.51 24.62
N VAL A 338 2.54 5.79 25.00
CA VAL A 338 3.73 6.62 24.75
C VAL A 338 4.93 6.08 25.55
N GLN A 339 4.70 5.61 26.78
CA GLN A 339 5.76 4.96 27.59
C GLN A 339 6.26 3.66 26.94
N LEU A 340 5.38 2.84 26.37
CA LEU A 340 5.77 1.64 25.63
C LEU A 340 6.62 2.01 24.41
N ASN A 341 6.22 3.04 23.64
CA ASN A 341 6.99 3.51 22.50
C ASN A 341 8.36 4.07 22.92
N ARG A 342 8.44 4.77 24.06
CA ARG A 342 9.71 5.19 24.67
C ARG A 342 10.61 4.01 25.00
N ALA A 343 10.04 2.90 25.51
CA ALA A 343 10.80 1.70 25.81
C ALA A 343 11.46 1.10 24.56
N VAL A 344 10.74 1.09 23.43
CA VAL A 344 11.30 0.69 22.12
C VAL A 344 12.45 1.62 21.71
N ALA A 345 12.28 2.93 21.85
CA ALA A 345 13.34 3.89 21.52
C ALA A 345 14.59 3.70 22.38
N LEU A 346 14.43 3.47 23.68
CA LEU A 346 15.54 3.16 24.59
C LEU A 346 16.23 1.85 24.23
N ALA A 347 15.46 0.81 23.86
CA ALA A 347 16.03 -0.46 23.40
C ALA A 347 16.91 -0.29 22.17
N MET A 348 16.49 0.55 21.23
CA MET A 348 17.24 0.79 20.00
C MET A 348 18.46 1.70 20.23
N ALA A 349 18.39 2.65 21.16
CA ALA A 349 19.49 3.57 21.47
C ALA A 349 20.56 2.96 22.38
N TYR A 350 20.14 2.18 23.40
CA TYR A 350 21.00 1.73 24.50
C TYR A 350 20.97 0.21 24.71
N GLY A 351 20.39 -0.53 23.77
CA GLY A 351 20.34 -1.99 23.77
C GLY A 351 19.06 -2.57 24.40
N PRO A 352 18.70 -3.81 24.04
CA PRO A 352 17.38 -4.39 24.33
C PRO A 352 17.05 -4.52 25.83
N ARG A 353 18.07 -4.64 26.69
CA ARG A 353 17.90 -4.68 28.15
C ARG A 353 17.33 -3.37 28.71
N ALA A 354 17.78 -2.22 28.20
CA ALA A 354 17.33 -0.91 28.67
C ALA A 354 15.82 -0.71 28.40
N GLY A 355 15.35 -1.12 27.22
CA GLY A 355 13.92 -1.09 26.91
C GLY A 355 13.13 -2.13 27.70
N LEU A 356 13.65 -3.35 27.86
CA LEU A 356 12.93 -4.42 28.56
C LEU A 356 12.64 -4.05 30.01
N THR A 357 13.59 -3.42 30.71
CA THR A 357 13.37 -2.92 32.08
C THR A 357 12.15 -1.99 32.16
N LEU A 358 11.96 -1.10 31.19
CA LEU A 358 10.80 -0.21 31.16
C LEU A 358 9.52 -0.93 30.71
N VAL A 359 9.61 -1.87 29.77
CA VAL A 359 8.46 -2.69 29.36
C VAL A 359 7.93 -3.51 30.53
N ASP A 360 8.82 -4.09 31.34
CA ASP A 360 8.43 -4.90 32.49
C ASP A 360 7.65 -4.07 33.52
N THR A 361 7.96 -2.79 33.73
CA THR A 361 7.14 -1.92 34.60
C THR A 361 5.73 -1.66 34.05
N LEU A 362 5.53 -1.76 32.73
CA LEU A 362 4.24 -1.55 32.08
C LEU A 362 3.35 -2.80 32.08
N THR A 363 3.88 -3.97 32.43
CA THR A 363 3.10 -5.22 32.45
C THR A 363 1.96 -5.23 33.47
N GLY A 364 2.08 -4.42 34.53
CA GLY A 364 1.05 -4.22 35.54
C GLY A 364 0.00 -3.15 35.20
N GLU A 365 0.15 -2.42 34.10
CA GLU A 365 -0.74 -1.31 33.74
C GLU A 365 -2.10 -1.81 33.23
N PRO A 366 -3.23 -1.53 33.92
CA PRO A 366 -4.54 -2.03 33.52
C PRO A 366 -4.93 -1.62 32.10
N ALA A 367 -4.57 -0.40 31.69
CA ALA A 367 -4.86 0.16 30.37
C ALA A 367 -4.22 -0.62 29.21
N LEU A 368 -3.17 -1.41 29.47
CA LEU A 368 -2.44 -2.18 28.45
C LEU A 368 -2.77 -3.68 28.46
N THR A 369 -3.64 -4.16 29.37
CA THR A 369 -3.90 -5.61 29.54
C THR A 369 -4.40 -6.28 28.26
N GLY A 370 -5.25 -5.59 27.49
CA GLY A 370 -5.77 -6.07 26.19
C GLY A 370 -4.98 -5.57 24.97
N TYR A 371 -3.88 -4.85 25.16
CA TYR A 371 -3.15 -4.22 24.08
C TYR A 371 -2.03 -5.12 23.55
N HIS A 372 -2.28 -5.77 22.41
CA HIS A 372 -1.40 -6.80 21.85
C HIS A 372 0.06 -6.36 21.59
N LEU A 373 0.32 -5.05 21.43
CA LEU A 373 1.67 -4.53 21.17
C LEU A 373 2.57 -4.56 22.41
N LEU A 374 2.02 -4.55 23.63
CA LEU A 374 2.82 -4.70 24.85
C LEU A 374 3.55 -6.06 24.89
N PRO A 375 2.85 -7.21 24.82
CA PRO A 375 3.52 -8.50 24.76
C PRO A 375 4.35 -8.67 23.48
N ALA A 376 3.95 -8.10 22.34
CA ALA A 376 4.75 -8.16 21.11
C ALA A 376 6.12 -7.45 21.25
N VAL A 377 6.16 -6.27 21.87
CA VAL A 377 7.40 -5.54 22.14
C VAL A 377 8.23 -6.29 23.18
N ARG A 378 7.62 -6.78 24.26
CA ARG A 378 8.32 -7.56 25.28
C ARG A 378 9.00 -8.79 24.67
N GLY A 379 8.27 -9.56 23.85
CA GLY A 379 8.80 -10.71 23.12
C GLY A 379 9.94 -10.36 22.16
N ASP A 380 9.87 -9.23 21.45
CA ASP A 380 10.97 -8.75 20.59
C ASP A 380 12.25 -8.50 21.38
N LEU A 381 12.14 -7.83 22.52
CA LEU A 381 13.31 -7.51 23.36
C LEU A 381 13.90 -8.76 24.03
N LEU A 382 13.05 -9.67 24.50
CA LEU A 382 13.46 -10.97 25.04
C LEU A 382 14.18 -11.81 23.99
N ALA A 383 13.64 -11.90 22.77
CA ALA A 383 14.27 -12.64 21.68
C ALA A 383 15.64 -12.06 21.30
N ARG A 384 15.80 -10.73 21.32
CA ARG A 384 17.10 -10.07 21.08
C ARG A 384 18.11 -10.28 22.21
N LEU A 385 17.64 -10.61 23.40
CA LEU A 385 18.47 -10.98 24.55
C LEU A 385 18.75 -12.49 24.64
N GLY A 386 18.27 -13.28 23.69
CA GLY A 386 18.42 -14.74 23.70
C GLY A 386 17.45 -15.48 24.62
N ARG A 387 16.51 -14.78 25.27
CA ARG A 387 15.50 -15.37 26.18
C ARG A 387 14.31 -15.91 25.38
N HIS A 388 14.55 -16.97 24.63
CA HIS A 388 13.62 -17.44 23.59
C HIS A 388 12.33 -18.07 24.14
N ASP A 389 12.36 -18.75 25.28
CA ASP A 389 11.14 -19.32 25.90
C ASP A 389 10.17 -18.25 26.36
N GLU A 390 10.68 -17.23 27.05
CA GLU A 390 9.86 -16.11 27.47
C GLU A 390 9.36 -15.31 26.25
N ALA A 391 10.19 -15.15 25.22
CA ALA A 391 9.78 -14.48 23.99
C ALA A 391 8.68 -15.25 23.25
N LEU A 392 8.74 -16.58 23.22
CA LEU A 392 7.72 -17.45 22.64
C LEU A 392 6.36 -17.19 23.31
N ALA A 393 6.30 -17.28 24.64
CA ALA A 393 5.06 -17.07 25.39
C ALA A 393 4.45 -15.68 25.13
N GLU A 394 5.30 -14.65 25.07
CA GLU A 394 4.85 -13.28 24.77
C GLU A 394 4.33 -13.12 23.33
N PHE A 395 4.97 -13.75 22.34
CA PHE A 395 4.46 -13.70 20.97
C PHE A 395 3.14 -14.45 20.80
N GLU A 396 2.94 -15.56 21.49
CA GLU A 396 1.67 -16.29 21.50
C GLU A 396 0.56 -15.46 22.17
N ARG A 397 0.87 -14.84 23.31
CA ARG A 397 -0.05 -13.91 23.97
C ARG A 397 -0.42 -12.74 23.07
N ALA A 398 0.56 -12.10 22.43
CA ALA A 398 0.31 -11.04 21.46
C ALA A 398 -0.60 -11.51 20.31
N ALA A 399 -0.33 -12.71 19.77
CA ALA A 399 -1.13 -13.31 18.70
C ALA A 399 -2.58 -13.63 19.12
N SER A 400 -2.84 -13.90 20.40
CA SER A 400 -4.21 -14.10 20.91
C SER A 400 -5.00 -12.80 21.08
N LEU A 401 -4.31 -11.66 21.24
CA LEU A 401 -4.93 -10.36 21.54
C LEU A 401 -5.22 -9.52 20.29
N THR A 402 -4.50 -9.73 19.18
CA THR A 402 -4.77 -9.01 17.93
C THR A 402 -5.98 -9.59 17.18
N ARG A 403 -6.80 -8.70 16.62
CA ARG A 403 -7.93 -9.05 15.73
C ARG A 403 -7.54 -9.04 14.25
N ASN A 404 -6.32 -8.60 13.93
CA ASN A 404 -5.81 -8.53 12.56
C ASN A 404 -5.11 -9.85 12.18
N SER A 405 -5.61 -10.53 11.15
CA SER A 405 -5.11 -11.84 10.71
C SER A 405 -3.68 -11.79 10.17
N ALA A 406 -3.28 -10.69 9.52
CA ALA A 406 -1.93 -10.50 9.00
C ALA A 406 -0.92 -10.28 10.13
N GLU A 407 -1.26 -9.44 11.12
CA GLU A 407 -0.45 -9.23 12.32
C GLU A 407 -0.32 -10.52 13.14
N ARG A 408 -1.43 -11.24 13.34
CA ARG A 408 -1.46 -12.53 14.02
C ARG A 408 -0.50 -13.52 13.36
N ALA A 409 -0.52 -13.61 12.04
CA ALA A 409 0.37 -14.50 11.29
C ALA A 409 1.86 -14.12 11.46
N VAL A 410 2.19 -12.82 11.52
CA VAL A 410 3.56 -12.35 11.83
C VAL A 410 3.98 -12.80 13.22
N LEU A 411 3.15 -12.57 14.24
CA LEU A 411 3.44 -12.90 15.63
C LEU A 411 3.64 -14.41 15.83
N LEU A 412 2.79 -15.25 15.22
CA LEU A 412 2.94 -16.72 15.26
C LEU A 412 4.21 -17.22 14.57
N ARG A 413 4.65 -16.58 13.47
CA ARG A 413 5.94 -16.91 12.85
C ARG A 413 7.12 -16.59 13.77
N ARG A 414 7.03 -15.48 14.51
CA ARG A 414 8.06 -15.08 15.49
C ARG A 414 8.08 -16.02 16.70
N ALA A 415 6.91 -16.42 17.21
CA ALA A 415 6.77 -17.48 18.20
C ALA A 415 7.46 -18.78 17.75
N ALA A 416 7.11 -19.29 16.56
CA ALA A 416 7.73 -20.50 16.01
C ALA A 416 9.26 -20.39 15.85
N THR A 417 9.77 -19.20 15.54
CA THR A 417 11.22 -18.94 15.47
C THR A 417 11.88 -19.00 16.85
N CYS A 418 11.21 -18.48 17.89
CA CYS A 418 11.72 -18.55 19.26
C CYS A 418 11.66 -19.97 19.81
N ALA A 419 10.58 -20.73 19.54
CA ALA A 419 10.50 -22.15 19.91
C ALA A 419 11.64 -22.98 19.31
N ALA A 420 12.00 -22.74 18.05
CA ALA A 420 13.13 -23.41 17.41
C ALA A 420 14.46 -23.08 18.10
N LYS A 421 14.69 -21.81 18.46
CA LYS A 421 15.93 -21.37 19.12
C LYS A 421 16.04 -21.79 20.59
N ALA A 422 14.93 -21.87 21.31
CA ALA A 422 14.92 -22.40 22.68
C ALA A 422 15.30 -23.88 22.70
N GLY A 423 14.71 -24.68 21.80
CA GLY A 423 15.07 -26.09 21.66
C GLY A 423 16.48 -26.34 21.10
N GLU A 424 17.12 -25.34 20.48
CA GLU A 424 18.55 -25.39 20.13
C GLU A 424 19.44 -25.11 21.36
N ALA A 425 19.02 -24.23 22.28
CA ALA A 425 19.73 -23.92 23.51
C ALA A 425 19.66 -25.05 24.55
N GLU A 426 18.48 -25.67 24.73
CA GLU A 426 18.33 -26.86 25.61
C GLU A 426 19.22 -28.02 25.12
N LYS A 427 19.27 -28.27 23.80
CA LYS A 427 20.17 -29.28 23.22
C LYS A 427 21.65 -28.93 23.35
N ALA A 428 22.00 -27.64 23.37
CA ALA A 428 23.37 -27.19 23.59
C ALA A 428 23.79 -27.35 25.06
N GLU A 429 22.90 -27.07 26.03
CA GLU A 429 23.15 -27.32 27.45
C GLU A 429 23.21 -28.83 27.77
N GLU A 430 22.34 -29.65 27.17
CA GLU A 430 22.41 -31.11 27.23
C GLU A 430 23.72 -31.64 26.61
N ALA A 431 24.14 -31.09 25.47
CA ALA A 431 25.41 -31.45 24.82
C ALA A 431 26.64 -30.95 25.60
N GLU A 432 26.57 -29.84 26.34
CA GLU A 432 27.65 -29.32 27.19
C GLU A 432 27.77 -30.14 28.50
N GLN A 433 26.65 -30.66 29.00
CA GLN A 433 26.62 -31.64 30.10
C GLN A 433 27.12 -33.02 29.66
N GLU A 434 26.82 -33.46 28.44
CA GLU A 434 27.41 -34.69 27.84
C GLU A 434 28.90 -34.50 27.45
N ALA A 435 29.33 -33.32 27.01
CA ALA A 435 30.72 -33.01 26.64
C ALA A 435 31.67 -32.87 27.84
N THR A 436 31.14 -32.70 29.05
CA THR A 436 31.95 -32.71 30.28
C THR A 436 32.43 -34.13 30.64
N GLU A 437 31.85 -35.18 30.02
CA GLU A 437 32.26 -36.59 30.21
C GLU A 437 32.94 -37.24 29.00
N ALA A 438 33.01 -36.59 27.83
CA ALA A 438 33.68 -37.16 26.66
C ALA A 438 34.42 -36.08 25.86
N GLY A 439 35.76 -36.14 25.92
CA GLY A 439 36.64 -35.26 25.15
C GLY A 439 36.53 -35.46 23.62
N PRO A 440 36.88 -34.46 22.80
CA PRO A 440 36.58 -34.47 21.37
C PRO A 440 37.62 -35.26 20.58
N ALA A 441 37.15 -36.05 19.62
CA ALA A 441 37.97 -36.65 18.56
C ALA A 441 37.76 -35.88 17.24
N GLU A 442 38.85 -35.58 16.56
CA GLU A 442 38.89 -35.01 15.21
C GLU A 442 38.08 -35.85 14.21
N GLY A 443 37.19 -35.22 13.42
CA GLY A 443 36.74 -35.83 12.18
C GLY A 443 35.35 -35.53 11.61
N ASP A 444 34.55 -34.58 12.11
CA ASP A 444 33.19 -34.37 11.57
C ASP A 444 32.93 -33.06 10.85
N VAL A 445 32.68 -33.15 9.54
CA VAL A 445 32.13 -32.05 8.75
C VAL A 445 30.62 -31.99 9.03
N THR A 446 30.17 -30.88 9.60
CA THR A 446 28.75 -30.66 9.88
C THR A 446 27.94 -30.43 8.60
N LEU A 447 26.65 -30.73 8.65
CA LEU A 447 25.72 -30.54 7.53
C LEU A 447 25.68 -29.08 7.05
N GLY A 448 25.70 -28.12 7.99
CA GLY A 448 25.75 -26.69 7.68
C GLY A 448 27.01 -26.25 6.98
N ARG A 449 28.17 -26.72 7.47
CA ARG A 449 29.46 -26.45 6.83
C ARG A 449 29.52 -27.05 5.43
N ALA A 450 29.03 -28.28 5.24
CA ALA A 450 28.95 -28.91 3.94
C ALA A 450 28.00 -28.14 2.99
N MET A 451 26.84 -27.68 3.47
CA MET A 451 25.92 -26.83 2.70
C MET A 451 26.60 -25.53 2.26
N GLY A 452 27.25 -24.81 3.17
CA GLY A 452 27.92 -23.55 2.87
C GLY A 452 28.99 -23.71 1.79
N LEU A 453 29.81 -24.76 1.90
CA LEU A 453 30.83 -25.11 0.90
C LEU A 453 30.22 -25.51 -0.45
N PHE A 454 29.09 -26.20 -0.46
CA PHE A 454 28.39 -26.55 -1.70
C PHE A 454 27.81 -25.32 -2.41
N LEU A 455 27.20 -24.39 -1.66
CA LEU A 455 26.58 -23.19 -2.22
C LEU A 455 27.60 -22.13 -2.66
N ALA A 456 28.81 -22.15 -2.09
CA ALA A 456 29.91 -21.26 -2.48
C ALA A 456 30.64 -21.69 -3.77
N ARG A 457 30.20 -22.77 -4.42
CA ARG A 457 30.83 -23.27 -5.65
C ARG A 457 30.75 -22.25 -6.80
N PRO A 458 31.88 -22.01 -7.51
CA PRO A 458 31.93 -21.00 -8.57
C PRO A 458 31.17 -21.40 -9.84
N ASP A 459 30.82 -22.68 -10.02
CA ASP A 459 30.08 -23.19 -11.17
C ASP A 459 28.55 -23.07 -11.01
N LEU A 460 28.06 -22.59 -9.87
CA LEU A 460 26.64 -22.33 -9.64
C LEU A 460 26.27 -20.88 -9.98
N SER A 461 25.22 -20.69 -10.79
CA SER A 461 24.65 -19.36 -11.02
C SER A 461 23.98 -18.80 -9.76
N ALA A 462 23.87 -17.47 -9.63
CA ALA A 462 23.21 -16.83 -8.49
C ALA A 462 21.76 -17.29 -8.28
N ASP A 463 21.03 -17.57 -9.37
CA ASP A 463 19.67 -18.11 -9.31
C ASP A 463 19.64 -19.56 -8.82
N THR A 464 20.61 -20.37 -9.23
CA THR A 464 20.78 -21.74 -8.74
C THR A 464 21.12 -21.74 -7.25
N VAL A 465 22.03 -20.88 -6.80
CA VAL A 465 22.37 -20.73 -5.37
C VAL A 465 21.14 -20.37 -4.56
N ARG A 466 20.35 -19.39 -5.01
CA ARG A 466 19.11 -19.00 -4.33
C ARG A 466 18.11 -20.16 -4.21
N SER A 467 17.91 -20.89 -5.31
CA SER A 467 17.00 -22.05 -5.38
C SER A 467 17.46 -23.23 -4.51
N TYR A 468 18.76 -23.55 -4.55
CA TYR A 468 19.35 -24.63 -3.77
C TYR A 468 19.37 -24.29 -2.28
N ASN A 469 19.73 -23.05 -1.93
CA ASN A 469 19.74 -22.56 -0.56
C ASN A 469 18.38 -22.73 0.11
N GLN A 470 17.28 -22.40 -0.58
CA GLN A 470 15.93 -22.61 -0.05
C GLN A 470 15.66 -24.07 0.39
N THR A 471 16.22 -25.04 -0.34
CA THR A 471 16.07 -26.47 -0.01
C THR A 471 16.99 -26.87 1.13
N LEU A 472 18.28 -26.53 1.02
CA LEU A 472 19.32 -26.98 1.93
C LEU A 472 19.22 -26.31 3.30
N THR A 473 18.85 -25.03 3.39
CA THR A 473 18.58 -24.36 4.67
C THR A 473 17.44 -25.05 5.42
N ARG A 474 16.41 -25.53 4.70
CA ARG A 474 15.28 -26.21 5.32
C ARG A 474 15.65 -27.61 5.82
N LEU A 475 16.53 -28.31 5.08
CA LEU A 475 17.13 -29.58 5.51
C LEU A 475 18.02 -29.37 6.74
N CYS A 476 18.92 -28.39 6.73
CA CYS A 476 19.78 -28.08 7.89
C CYS A 476 18.95 -27.74 9.12
N ARG A 477 17.88 -26.95 8.98
CA ARG A 477 17.00 -26.60 10.10
C ARG A 477 16.31 -27.82 10.73
N HIS A 478 15.90 -28.82 9.93
CA HIS A 478 15.22 -30.00 10.47
C HIS A 478 16.17 -31.10 10.93
N LEU A 479 17.32 -31.25 10.27
CA LEU A 479 18.28 -32.30 10.58
C LEU A 479 19.33 -31.88 11.61
N GLY A 480 19.46 -30.57 11.87
CA GLY A 480 20.50 -29.96 12.69
C GLY A 480 21.65 -29.45 11.82
N GLU A 481 22.03 -28.18 11.97
CA GLU A 481 23.14 -27.60 11.21
C GLU A 481 24.50 -28.18 11.64
N ASP A 482 24.64 -28.45 12.94
CA ASP A 482 25.85 -29.02 13.54
C ASP A 482 25.90 -30.55 13.46
N ALA A 483 24.84 -31.20 12.95
CA ALA A 483 24.82 -32.63 12.81
C ALA A 483 25.94 -33.10 11.86
N PRO A 484 26.75 -34.10 12.26
CA PRO A 484 27.65 -34.79 11.36
C PRO A 484 26.95 -35.21 10.07
N ILE A 485 27.47 -34.78 8.92
CA ILE A 485 26.82 -35.12 7.64
C ILE A 485 26.86 -36.64 7.38
N ARG A 486 27.81 -37.37 7.98
CA ARG A 486 27.87 -38.84 7.95
C ARG A 486 26.68 -39.53 8.63
N ASP A 487 26.07 -38.86 9.61
CA ASP A 487 24.94 -39.40 10.39
C ASP A 487 23.58 -39.04 9.77
N VAL A 488 23.58 -38.23 8.71
CA VAL A 488 22.38 -37.92 7.95
C VAL A 488 21.97 -39.15 7.14
N THR A 489 20.84 -39.75 7.48
CA THR A 489 20.30 -40.91 6.75
C THR A 489 19.26 -40.50 5.72
N SER A 490 19.12 -41.32 4.67
CA SER A 490 18.11 -41.11 3.62
C SER A 490 16.67 -41.14 4.16
N HIS A 491 16.42 -41.90 5.23
CA HIS A 491 15.13 -41.93 5.93
C HIS A 491 14.78 -40.58 6.56
N ARG A 492 15.68 -40.00 7.36
CA ARG A 492 15.45 -38.69 7.99
C ARG A 492 15.26 -37.61 6.93
N VAL A 493 16.02 -37.67 5.83
CA VAL A 493 15.84 -36.78 4.68
C VAL A 493 14.44 -36.94 4.06
N ALA A 494 13.92 -38.17 3.95
CA ALA A 494 12.58 -38.43 3.44
C ALA A 494 11.47 -37.87 4.34
N GLU A 495 11.61 -37.99 5.67
CA GLU A 495 10.67 -37.42 6.64
C GLU A 495 10.61 -35.89 6.53
N VAL A 496 11.77 -35.24 6.45
CA VAL A 496 11.83 -33.78 6.24
C VAL A 496 11.17 -33.40 4.93
N PHE A 497 11.38 -34.16 3.85
CA PHE A 497 10.75 -33.90 2.57
C PHE A 497 9.22 -34.06 2.62
N ALA A 498 8.73 -35.11 3.29
CA ALA A 498 7.30 -35.34 3.47
C ALA A 498 6.65 -34.21 4.29
N ALA A 499 7.27 -33.77 5.38
CA ALA A 499 6.78 -32.67 6.20
C ALA A 499 6.84 -31.30 5.47
N ALA A 500 7.94 -31.05 4.76
CA ALA A 500 8.19 -29.76 4.14
C ALA A 500 7.46 -29.55 2.82
N TRP A 501 7.33 -30.61 2.02
CA TRP A 501 6.86 -30.56 0.63
C TRP A 501 5.87 -31.68 0.29
N GLY A 502 5.38 -32.45 1.27
CA GLY A 502 4.44 -33.56 1.04
C GLY A 502 3.20 -33.15 0.25
N THR A 503 2.67 -31.96 0.49
CA THR A 503 1.50 -31.37 -0.21
C THR A 503 1.89 -30.47 -1.38
N ALA A 504 3.19 -30.27 -1.64
CA ALA A 504 3.64 -29.38 -2.69
C ALA A 504 3.31 -29.91 -4.09
N ALA A 505 3.04 -28.97 -5.01
CA ALA A 505 2.88 -29.28 -6.43
C ALA A 505 4.11 -30.05 -6.96
N ALA A 506 3.88 -30.97 -7.91
CA ALA A 506 4.91 -31.86 -8.43
C ALA A 506 6.18 -31.13 -8.93
N ALA A 507 6.03 -29.95 -9.55
CA ALA A 507 7.14 -29.14 -10.03
C ALA A 507 8.01 -28.60 -8.87
N THR A 508 7.37 -28.16 -7.79
CA THR A 508 8.04 -27.68 -6.57
C THR A 508 8.75 -28.83 -5.87
N TRP A 509 8.07 -29.97 -5.69
CA TRP A 509 8.68 -31.19 -5.14
C TRP A 509 9.92 -31.62 -5.92
N ASN A 510 9.81 -31.71 -7.25
CA ASN A 510 10.90 -32.16 -8.11
C ASN A 510 12.08 -31.18 -8.11
N ARG A 511 11.84 -29.87 -7.93
CA ARG A 511 12.90 -28.86 -7.81
C ARG A 511 13.71 -29.04 -6.52
N HIS A 512 13.03 -29.18 -5.38
CA HIS A 512 13.69 -29.41 -4.10
C HIS A 512 14.44 -30.75 -4.11
N ARG A 513 13.82 -31.80 -4.66
CA ARG A 513 14.48 -33.10 -4.85
C ARG A 513 15.75 -33.00 -5.69
N ALA A 514 15.73 -32.21 -6.77
CA ALA A 514 16.90 -32.01 -7.63
C ALA A 514 18.05 -31.31 -6.89
N ALA A 515 17.74 -30.28 -6.08
CA ALA A 515 18.72 -29.60 -5.25
C ALA A 515 19.38 -30.54 -4.23
N LEU A 516 18.58 -31.32 -3.49
CA LEU A 516 19.10 -32.33 -2.56
C LEU A 516 19.97 -33.36 -3.27
N ARG A 517 19.53 -33.88 -4.43
CA ARG A 517 20.32 -34.87 -5.18
C ARG A 517 21.67 -34.30 -5.59
N SER A 518 21.69 -33.05 -6.05
CA SER A 518 22.94 -32.36 -6.43
C SER A 518 23.89 -32.21 -5.25
N PHE A 519 23.38 -31.84 -4.08
CA PHE A 519 24.16 -31.73 -2.85
C PHE A 519 24.67 -33.10 -2.37
N ALA A 520 23.79 -34.10 -2.33
CA ALA A 520 24.12 -35.45 -1.86
C ALA A 520 25.19 -36.12 -2.73
N THR A 521 25.11 -35.98 -4.06
CA THR A 521 26.16 -36.47 -4.96
C THR A 521 27.50 -35.79 -4.68
N TRP A 522 27.50 -34.46 -4.55
CA TRP A 522 28.71 -33.70 -4.28
C TRP A 522 29.36 -34.02 -2.93
N ALA A 523 28.55 -34.27 -1.90
CA ALA A 523 29.02 -34.66 -0.56
C ALA A 523 29.54 -36.11 -0.55
N ALA A 524 28.90 -37.03 -1.28
CA ALA A 524 29.34 -38.40 -1.41
C ALA A 524 30.67 -38.52 -2.18
N GLU A 525 30.88 -37.74 -3.24
CA GLU A 525 32.16 -37.65 -3.97
C GLU A 525 33.34 -37.22 -3.08
N ARG A 526 33.06 -36.54 -1.96
CA ARG A 526 34.04 -36.09 -0.97
C ARG A 526 34.20 -37.04 0.21
N GLY A 527 33.48 -38.17 0.21
CA GLY A 527 33.47 -39.14 1.30
C GLY A 527 32.81 -38.63 2.58
N TRP A 528 32.05 -37.53 2.54
CA TRP A 528 31.44 -36.94 3.73
C TRP A 528 30.10 -37.58 4.08
N ALA A 529 29.34 -38.03 3.08
CA ALA A 529 28.00 -38.57 3.25
C ALA A 529 27.84 -39.93 2.55
N ALA A 530 26.93 -40.76 3.05
CA ALA A 530 26.53 -41.99 2.37
C ALA A 530 25.97 -41.69 0.97
N ALA A 531 26.32 -42.54 -0.01
CA ALA A 531 25.77 -42.44 -1.35
C ALA A 531 24.25 -42.66 -1.31
N GLY A 532 23.49 -41.79 -1.98
CA GLY A 532 22.04 -42.01 -2.16
C GLY A 532 21.12 -41.41 -1.09
N LEU A 533 21.49 -40.32 -0.40
CA LEU A 533 20.58 -39.62 0.54
C LEU A 533 19.21 -39.25 -0.06
N ALA A 534 19.15 -38.99 -1.36
CA ALA A 534 17.91 -38.67 -2.08
C ALA A 534 17.19 -39.90 -2.68
N ALA A 535 17.72 -41.11 -2.49
CA ALA A 535 17.19 -42.35 -3.09
C ALA A 535 15.72 -42.64 -2.76
N PRO A 536 15.22 -42.48 -1.51
CA PRO A 536 13.82 -42.79 -1.19
C PRO A 536 12.82 -41.75 -1.72
N LEU A 537 13.29 -40.66 -2.33
CA LEU A 537 12.43 -39.62 -2.86
C LEU A 537 12.15 -39.89 -4.33
N ASP A 538 10.93 -40.33 -4.64
CA ASP A 538 10.51 -40.49 -6.02
C ASP A 538 10.24 -39.15 -6.69
N ARG A 539 10.52 -39.09 -8.00
CA ARG A 539 10.14 -37.95 -8.83
C ARG A 539 8.62 -38.00 -8.99
N ARG A 540 7.92 -36.92 -8.61
CA ARG A 540 6.48 -36.83 -8.82
C ARG A 540 6.18 -36.55 -10.30
N PRO A 541 5.18 -37.21 -10.90
CA PRO A 541 4.74 -36.87 -12.24
C PRO A 541 4.22 -35.44 -12.25
N GLU A 542 4.82 -34.57 -13.06
CA GLU A 542 4.35 -33.21 -13.24
C GLU A 542 3.18 -33.23 -14.23
N PRO A 543 1.93 -32.93 -13.80
CA PRO A 543 0.86 -32.69 -14.75
C PRO A 543 1.27 -31.47 -15.56
N ARG A 544 1.56 -31.68 -16.86
CA ARG A 544 1.85 -30.56 -17.75
C ARG A 544 0.55 -29.79 -17.93
N PRO A 545 0.40 -28.55 -17.41
CA PRO A 545 -0.77 -27.77 -17.73
C PRO A 545 -0.78 -27.58 -19.24
N ARG A 546 -1.82 -28.08 -19.90
CA ARG A 546 -2.09 -27.71 -21.29
C ARG A 546 -2.51 -26.24 -21.24
N ILE A 547 -1.56 -25.33 -21.40
CA ILE A 547 -1.84 -23.91 -21.53
C ILE A 547 -2.84 -23.78 -22.68
N ARG A 548 -4.09 -23.44 -22.37
CA ARG A 548 -5.13 -23.27 -23.38
C ARG A 548 -4.79 -22.04 -24.22
N PRO A 549 -4.51 -22.19 -25.53
CA PRO A 549 -4.24 -21.04 -26.40
C PRO A 549 -5.39 -20.03 -26.33
N ILE A 550 -5.06 -18.74 -26.43
CA ILE A 550 -6.07 -17.70 -26.66
C ILE A 550 -6.49 -17.83 -28.12
N ASP A 551 -7.80 -17.91 -28.35
CA ASP A 551 -8.34 -18.06 -29.69
C ASP A 551 -7.88 -16.92 -30.64
N ARG A 552 -7.57 -17.28 -31.89
CA ARG A 552 -7.05 -16.34 -32.89
C ARG A 552 -7.99 -15.17 -33.16
N SER A 553 -9.31 -15.42 -33.23
CA SER A 553 -10.32 -14.37 -33.47
C SER A 553 -10.40 -13.36 -32.32
N ARG A 554 -10.19 -13.83 -31.09
CA ARG A 554 -10.14 -12.98 -29.88
C ARG A 554 -8.90 -12.09 -29.90
N LEU A 555 -7.74 -12.64 -30.29
CA LEU A 555 -6.53 -11.85 -30.47
C LEU A 555 -6.69 -10.82 -31.60
N GLU A 556 -7.27 -11.19 -32.74
CA GLU A 556 -7.56 -10.27 -33.83
C GLU A 556 -8.48 -9.12 -33.42
N SER A 557 -9.47 -9.41 -32.57
CA SER A 557 -10.34 -8.39 -31.98
C SER A 557 -9.58 -7.48 -31.01
N LEU A 558 -8.68 -8.06 -30.20
CA LEU A 558 -7.82 -7.33 -29.27
C LEU A 558 -6.91 -6.33 -30.01
N TRP A 559 -6.34 -6.71 -31.16
CA TRP A 559 -5.47 -5.82 -31.95
C TRP A 559 -6.21 -4.61 -32.52
N LYS A 560 -7.53 -4.74 -32.79
CA LYS A 560 -8.37 -3.71 -33.41
C LYS A 560 -9.03 -2.77 -32.40
N ARG A 561 -8.94 -3.06 -31.11
CA ARG A 561 -9.57 -2.28 -30.05
C ARG A 561 -9.00 -0.84 -29.95
N PRO A 562 -9.85 0.20 -30.05
CA PRO A 562 -9.40 1.58 -30.08
C PRO A 562 -8.92 2.09 -28.72
N ASP A 563 -9.35 1.47 -27.62
CA ASP A 563 -8.97 1.83 -26.25
C ASP A 563 -7.54 1.39 -25.86
N ILE A 564 -6.93 0.50 -26.65
CA ILE A 564 -5.57 0.02 -26.41
C ILE A 564 -4.56 0.98 -27.04
N PRO A 565 -3.65 1.59 -26.25
CA PRO A 565 -2.67 2.52 -26.78
C PRO A 565 -1.64 1.83 -27.70
N LEU A 566 -1.00 2.62 -28.56
CA LEU A 566 -0.02 2.15 -29.55
C LEU A 566 1.10 1.31 -28.92
N ARG A 567 1.64 1.72 -27.76
CA ARG A 567 2.73 1.01 -27.07
C ARG A 567 2.34 -0.42 -26.74
N GLU A 568 1.21 -0.61 -26.09
CA GLU A 568 0.68 -1.90 -25.66
C GLU A 568 0.41 -2.79 -26.87
N ARG A 569 -0.27 -2.24 -27.88
CA ARG A 569 -0.61 -2.97 -29.12
C ARG A 569 0.64 -3.47 -29.83
N THR A 570 1.65 -2.61 -29.99
CA THR A 570 2.93 -2.97 -30.61
C THR A 570 3.67 -4.03 -29.79
N LEU A 571 3.71 -3.90 -28.45
CA LEU A 571 4.38 -4.88 -27.59
C LEU A 571 3.72 -6.25 -27.72
N TRP A 572 2.39 -6.32 -27.63
CA TRP A 572 1.69 -7.60 -27.66
C TRP A 572 1.76 -8.24 -29.04
N LEU A 573 1.67 -7.47 -30.13
CA LEU A 573 1.90 -8.00 -31.48
C LEU A 573 3.33 -8.49 -31.66
N LEU A 574 4.33 -7.74 -31.20
CA LEU A 574 5.74 -8.16 -31.25
C LEU A 574 5.94 -9.49 -30.52
N LEU A 575 5.39 -9.64 -29.32
CA LEU A 575 5.47 -10.87 -28.54
C LEU A 575 4.74 -12.04 -29.20
N TYR A 576 3.57 -11.77 -29.76
CA TYR A 576 2.80 -12.78 -30.46
C TYR A 576 3.51 -13.22 -31.74
N GLU A 577 3.90 -12.32 -32.64
CA GLU A 577 4.51 -12.67 -33.92
C GLU A 577 5.86 -13.36 -33.76
N SER A 578 6.66 -12.92 -32.79
CA SER A 578 8.00 -13.48 -32.54
C SER A 578 8.01 -14.75 -31.71
N ALA A 579 6.92 -15.06 -30.99
CA ALA A 579 6.91 -16.11 -29.96
C ALA A 579 8.09 -16.03 -28.97
N ALA A 580 8.65 -14.84 -28.77
CA ALA A 580 9.79 -14.62 -27.89
C ALA A 580 9.35 -14.51 -26.42
N PRO A 581 10.26 -14.77 -25.46
CA PRO A 581 10.06 -14.38 -24.07
C PRO A 581 9.80 -12.87 -23.94
N ALA A 582 8.92 -12.48 -23.02
CA ALA A 582 8.60 -11.07 -22.80
C ALA A 582 9.82 -10.24 -22.38
N GLU A 583 10.71 -10.85 -21.60
CA GLU A 583 12.00 -10.27 -21.19
C GLU A 583 12.83 -9.82 -22.39
N TRP A 584 12.84 -10.60 -23.49
CA TRP A 584 13.63 -10.29 -24.68
C TRP A 584 13.10 -9.03 -25.37
N ALA A 585 11.79 -8.97 -25.65
CA ALA A 585 11.18 -7.81 -26.29
C ALA A 585 11.30 -6.54 -25.42
N LEU A 586 11.14 -6.67 -24.10
CA LEU A 586 11.27 -5.55 -23.17
C LEU A 586 12.72 -5.06 -23.05
N SER A 587 13.71 -5.93 -23.26
CA SER A 587 15.14 -5.57 -23.22
C SER A 587 15.63 -4.81 -24.45
N LEU A 588 14.89 -4.84 -25.58
CA LEU A 588 15.31 -4.18 -26.81
C LEU A 588 15.39 -2.65 -26.65
N ASN A 589 16.43 -2.07 -27.22
CA ASN A 589 16.53 -0.65 -27.49
C ASN A 589 16.24 -0.35 -28.97
N VAL A 590 16.05 0.93 -29.28
CA VAL A 590 15.79 1.37 -30.65
C VAL A 590 16.97 1.07 -31.58
N GLU A 591 18.20 1.22 -31.09
CA GLU A 591 19.42 0.91 -31.85
C GLU A 591 19.63 -0.59 -32.10
N ASP A 592 18.87 -1.46 -31.44
CA ASP A 592 18.95 -2.90 -31.64
C ASP A 592 18.07 -3.37 -32.81
N LEU A 593 17.29 -2.46 -33.43
CA LEU A 593 16.30 -2.79 -34.45
C LEU A 593 16.85 -2.66 -35.87
N ASP A 594 16.66 -3.73 -36.65
CA ASP A 594 16.74 -3.72 -38.10
C ASP A 594 15.30 -3.74 -38.65
N LEU A 595 14.71 -2.55 -38.80
CA LEU A 595 13.34 -2.38 -39.28
C LEU A 595 13.12 -2.97 -40.68
N PRO A 596 14.00 -2.74 -41.69
CA PRO A 596 13.88 -3.38 -43.00
C PRO A 596 13.97 -4.91 -42.92
N GLY A 597 14.85 -5.43 -42.06
CA GLY A 597 15.02 -6.88 -41.84
C GLY A 597 13.97 -7.53 -40.92
N MET A 598 13.00 -6.76 -40.40
CA MET A 598 11.98 -7.20 -39.45
C MET A 598 12.53 -7.99 -38.26
N ARG A 599 13.66 -7.52 -37.70
CA ARG A 599 14.37 -8.22 -36.62
C ARG A 599 15.04 -7.27 -35.63
N GLY A 600 15.24 -7.74 -34.40
CA GLY A 600 15.89 -6.99 -33.33
C GLY A 600 16.87 -7.87 -32.54
N GLU A 601 18.02 -7.31 -32.16
CA GLU A 601 19.08 -8.04 -31.49
C GLU A 601 18.95 -7.96 -29.96
N VAL A 602 18.86 -9.13 -29.31
CA VAL A 602 18.89 -9.26 -27.84
C VAL A 602 20.35 -9.42 -27.41
N LYS A 603 21.05 -8.29 -27.26
CA LYS A 603 22.50 -8.22 -26.99
C LYS A 603 22.97 -9.12 -25.84
N ALA A 604 22.21 -9.19 -24.75
CA ALA A 604 22.56 -10.00 -23.58
C ALA A 604 22.69 -11.51 -23.87
N ARG A 605 22.11 -12.00 -24.96
CA ARG A 605 22.12 -13.44 -25.30
C ARG A 605 22.55 -13.74 -26.73
N GLY A 606 22.96 -12.74 -27.52
CA GLY A 606 23.34 -12.93 -28.93
C GLY A 606 22.22 -13.53 -29.81
N HIS A 607 20.95 -13.29 -29.43
CA HIS A 607 19.79 -13.83 -30.14
C HIS A 607 19.07 -12.76 -30.95
N TRP A 608 18.49 -13.16 -32.08
CA TRP A 608 17.67 -12.29 -32.92
C TRP A 608 16.20 -12.62 -32.75
N LEU A 609 15.41 -11.62 -32.38
CA LEU A 609 13.96 -11.67 -32.40
C LEU A 609 13.49 -11.26 -33.80
N ARG A 610 12.56 -12.01 -34.39
CA ARG A 610 11.95 -11.68 -35.71
C ARG A 610 10.46 -11.43 -35.56
N TRP A 611 9.90 -10.51 -36.34
CA TRP A 611 8.47 -10.19 -36.33
C TRP A 611 7.89 -10.19 -37.75
N GLN A 612 6.58 -9.95 -37.87
CA GLN A 612 5.85 -9.97 -39.14
C GLN A 612 5.20 -8.60 -39.42
N SER A 613 4.29 -8.56 -40.41
CA SER A 613 3.72 -7.32 -40.95
C SER A 613 2.95 -6.49 -39.92
N GLY A 614 2.30 -7.11 -38.94
CA GLY A 614 1.56 -6.40 -37.90
C GLY A 614 2.48 -5.54 -37.04
N THR A 615 3.58 -6.12 -36.56
CA THR A 615 4.58 -5.34 -35.83
C THR A 615 5.32 -4.37 -36.74
N ALA A 616 5.65 -4.77 -37.97
CA ALA A 616 6.34 -3.90 -38.94
C ALA A 616 5.55 -2.62 -39.26
N ALA A 617 4.20 -2.66 -39.21
CA ALA A 617 3.35 -1.49 -39.39
C ALA A 617 3.36 -0.53 -38.18
N LEU A 618 3.42 -1.06 -36.95
CA LEU A 618 3.30 -0.25 -35.73
C LEU A 618 4.64 0.18 -35.12
N LEU A 619 5.70 -0.59 -35.35
CA LEU A 619 7.00 -0.34 -34.74
C LEU A 619 7.61 0.99 -35.20
N PRO A 620 7.57 1.38 -36.49
CA PRO A 620 8.03 2.71 -36.92
C PRO A 620 7.24 3.85 -36.27
N LEU A 621 5.92 3.70 -36.10
CA LEU A 621 5.06 4.69 -35.43
C LEU A 621 5.41 4.83 -33.95
N LEU A 622 5.75 3.71 -33.27
CA LEU A 622 6.15 3.71 -31.86
C LEU A 622 7.57 4.27 -31.65
N VAL A 623 8.48 3.99 -32.59
CA VAL A 623 9.86 4.50 -32.54
C VAL A 623 9.87 6.01 -32.78
N GLY A 624 9.12 6.49 -33.78
CA GLY A 624 9.14 7.89 -34.20
C GLY A 624 10.56 8.32 -34.58
N ASP A 625 10.97 9.51 -34.16
CA ASP A 625 12.30 10.05 -34.47
C ASP A 625 13.42 9.58 -33.51
N ARG A 626 13.11 8.65 -32.59
CA ARG A 626 14.10 8.16 -31.63
C ARG A 626 15.15 7.34 -32.36
N ARG A 627 16.43 7.59 -32.05
CA ARG A 627 17.56 6.82 -32.60
C ARG A 627 18.23 5.89 -31.57
N ARG A 628 17.94 6.08 -30.28
CA ARG A 628 18.54 5.28 -29.19
C ARG A 628 17.68 5.22 -27.93
N GLY A 629 17.96 4.22 -27.09
CA GLY A 629 17.33 3.99 -25.77
C GLY A 629 16.19 2.96 -25.81
N PRO A 630 15.51 2.71 -24.68
CA PRO A 630 14.56 1.60 -24.58
C PRO A 630 13.41 1.68 -25.58
N LEU A 631 13.10 0.56 -26.23
CA LEU A 631 12.04 0.48 -27.24
C LEU A 631 10.67 0.82 -26.62
N PHE A 632 10.34 0.16 -25.50
CA PHE A 632 9.11 0.35 -24.76
C PHE A 632 9.36 1.17 -23.49
N LEU A 633 8.73 2.34 -23.40
CA LEU A 633 8.90 3.29 -22.31
C LEU A 633 7.76 3.21 -21.30
N ALA A 634 8.05 3.44 -20.03
CA ALA A 634 7.04 3.65 -19.00
C ALA A 634 6.23 4.94 -19.24
N ASP A 635 5.04 5.04 -18.66
CA ASP A 635 4.16 6.22 -18.80
C ASP A 635 4.75 7.48 -18.16
N ARG A 636 5.48 7.30 -17.06
CA ARG A 636 6.01 8.38 -16.23
C ARG A 636 7.52 8.38 -16.28
N ARG A 637 8.11 9.58 -16.18
CA ARG A 637 9.55 9.72 -15.95
C ARG A 637 9.89 9.12 -14.57
N PRO A 638 11.02 8.40 -14.44
CA PRO A 638 11.49 7.99 -13.13
C PRO A 638 11.76 9.24 -12.28
N GLY A 639 11.35 9.19 -11.02
CA GLY A 639 11.68 10.25 -10.07
C GLY A 639 13.19 10.31 -9.83
N PRO A 640 13.75 11.46 -9.42
CA PRO A 640 15.19 11.63 -9.21
C PRO A 640 15.83 10.59 -8.27
N GLY A 641 15.08 10.09 -7.27
CA GLY A 641 15.54 9.07 -6.32
C GLY A 641 15.46 7.62 -6.81
N ARG A 642 14.98 7.37 -8.03
CA ARG A 642 14.84 6.03 -8.62
C ARG A 642 15.21 6.07 -10.10
N MET A 643 16.34 6.72 -10.40
CA MET A 643 16.88 6.76 -11.75
C MET A 643 17.35 5.35 -12.15
N PRO A 644 16.74 4.72 -13.17
CA PRO A 644 17.25 3.47 -13.70
C PRO A 644 18.62 3.70 -14.36
N ALA A 645 19.33 2.62 -14.64
CA ALA A 645 20.62 2.69 -15.33
C ALA A 645 20.48 3.52 -16.61
N THR A 646 21.55 4.21 -17.02
CA THR A 646 21.54 5.06 -18.22
C THR A 646 21.05 4.31 -19.47
N ALA A 647 21.35 3.01 -19.57
CA ALA A 647 20.89 2.14 -20.65
C ALA A 647 19.36 1.90 -20.66
N ASP A 648 18.70 2.08 -19.51
CA ASP A 648 17.25 1.92 -19.31
C ASP A 648 16.51 3.25 -19.28
N LEU A 649 17.18 4.35 -19.65
CA LEU A 649 16.61 5.68 -19.78
C LEU A 649 16.55 6.10 -21.25
N CYS A 650 15.40 6.61 -21.69
CA CYS A 650 15.30 7.23 -23.00
C CYS A 650 15.96 8.61 -22.98
N PRO A 651 16.98 8.85 -23.81
CA PRO A 651 17.69 10.13 -23.82
C PRO A 651 16.84 11.29 -24.39
N HIS A 652 15.80 10.98 -25.15
CA HIS A 652 14.90 11.99 -25.74
C HIS A 652 13.77 12.39 -24.78
N THR A 653 13.17 11.42 -24.09
CA THR A 653 11.97 11.65 -23.29
C THR A 653 12.23 11.66 -21.79
N GLY A 654 13.39 11.18 -21.34
CA GLY A 654 13.72 10.97 -19.92
C GLY A 654 12.90 9.87 -19.25
N ARG A 655 12.10 9.08 -19.99
CA ARG A 655 11.29 7.99 -19.44
C ARG A 655 12.12 6.70 -19.34
N GLY A 656 11.84 5.89 -18.32
CA GLY A 656 12.51 4.61 -18.12
C GLY A 656 11.93 3.48 -18.99
N ARG A 657 12.64 2.36 -19.09
CA ARG A 657 12.16 1.11 -19.71
C ARG A 657 10.88 0.60 -19.01
N LEU A 658 9.95 0.07 -19.80
CA LEU A 658 8.76 -0.59 -19.29
C LEU A 658 9.13 -1.91 -18.58
N SER A 659 8.69 -2.09 -17.32
CA SER A 659 8.96 -3.32 -16.57
C SER A 659 8.05 -4.48 -16.99
N TYR A 660 8.50 -5.71 -16.76
CA TYR A 660 7.71 -6.92 -17.04
C TYR A 660 6.41 -6.93 -16.24
N GLU A 661 6.43 -6.57 -14.96
CA GLU A 661 5.26 -6.57 -14.09
C GLU A 661 4.19 -5.58 -14.59
N ARG A 662 4.63 -4.40 -15.04
CA ARG A 662 3.72 -3.41 -15.61
C ARG A 662 3.15 -3.90 -16.94
N ALA A 663 3.98 -4.47 -17.81
CA ALA A 663 3.52 -5.03 -19.07
C ALA A 663 2.52 -6.19 -18.88
N GLU A 664 2.77 -7.07 -17.90
CA GLU A 664 1.88 -8.18 -17.57
C GLU A 664 0.57 -7.69 -16.96
N TYR A 665 0.61 -6.71 -16.04
CA TYR A 665 -0.59 -6.09 -15.48
C TYR A 665 -1.49 -5.48 -16.56
N LEU A 666 -0.89 -4.75 -17.50
CA LEU A 666 -1.63 -4.12 -18.60
C LEU A 666 -2.29 -5.17 -19.50
N PHE A 667 -1.58 -6.26 -19.81
CA PHE A 667 -2.15 -7.34 -20.63
C PHE A 667 -3.27 -8.09 -19.91
N LYS A 668 -3.11 -8.43 -18.62
CA LYS A 668 -4.17 -9.05 -17.81
C LYS A 668 -5.41 -8.17 -17.74
N ARG A 669 -5.25 -6.88 -17.47
CA ARG A 669 -6.36 -5.92 -17.42
C ARG A 669 -7.09 -5.82 -18.77
N ALA A 670 -6.37 -5.82 -19.88
CA ALA A 670 -6.97 -5.72 -21.21
C ALA A 670 -7.65 -7.01 -21.68
N THR A 671 -7.35 -8.15 -21.05
CA THR A 671 -7.81 -9.49 -21.44
C THR A 671 -8.60 -10.20 -20.35
N GLY A 672 -9.09 -9.46 -19.35
CA GLY A 672 -9.89 -10.00 -18.24
C GLY A 672 -11.14 -10.75 -18.73
N ASP A 673 -11.77 -10.24 -19.77
CA ASP A 673 -12.92 -10.81 -20.48
C ASP A 673 -12.57 -12.03 -21.34
N LEU A 674 -11.30 -12.18 -21.74
CA LEU A 674 -10.84 -13.31 -22.55
C LEU A 674 -10.51 -14.55 -21.70
N ASP A 675 -10.43 -14.41 -20.37
CA ASP A 675 -10.08 -15.47 -19.45
C ASP A 675 -11.32 -16.00 -18.70
N PRO A 676 -11.69 -17.29 -18.84
CA PRO A 676 -12.90 -17.86 -18.23
C PRO A 676 -12.92 -17.80 -16.70
N GLU A 677 -11.75 -17.69 -16.07
CA GLU A 677 -11.57 -17.63 -14.61
C GLU A 677 -11.53 -16.18 -14.08
N GLY A 678 -11.67 -15.17 -14.96
CA GLY A 678 -11.75 -13.75 -14.60
C GLY A 678 -10.42 -13.09 -14.18
N GLY A 679 -9.29 -13.80 -14.26
CA GLY A 679 -7.97 -13.30 -13.85
C GLY A 679 -7.16 -12.58 -14.93
N GLY A 680 -7.62 -12.64 -16.19
CA GLY A 680 -6.93 -12.09 -17.35
C GLY A 680 -5.77 -12.96 -17.86
N SER A 681 -5.48 -12.89 -19.15
CA SER A 681 -4.41 -13.69 -19.77
C SER A 681 -3.02 -13.15 -19.46
N THR A 682 -2.02 -14.04 -19.38
CA THR A 682 -0.61 -13.68 -19.14
C THR A 682 0.17 -13.49 -20.45
N LEU A 683 1.26 -12.71 -20.41
CA LEU A 683 2.17 -12.58 -21.56
C LEU A 683 2.79 -13.93 -21.95
N HIS A 684 3.01 -14.81 -20.97
CA HIS A 684 3.45 -16.18 -21.21
C HIS A 684 2.42 -16.98 -22.03
N ARG A 685 1.12 -16.86 -21.70
CA ARG A 685 0.04 -17.48 -22.46
C ARG A 685 -0.04 -16.94 -23.89
N LEU A 686 0.21 -15.66 -24.12
CA LEU A 686 0.24 -15.06 -25.46
C LEU A 686 1.32 -15.70 -26.35
N ARG A 687 2.55 -15.85 -25.82
CA ARG A 687 3.64 -16.56 -26.50
C ARG A 687 3.25 -17.99 -26.86
N HIS A 688 2.68 -18.72 -25.91
CA HIS A 688 2.25 -20.10 -26.12
C HIS A 688 1.09 -20.22 -27.11
N SER A 689 0.22 -19.20 -27.19
CA SER A 689 -0.85 -19.15 -28.18
C SER A 689 -0.29 -19.07 -29.59
N ARG A 690 0.75 -18.26 -29.83
CA ARG A 690 1.43 -18.24 -31.13
C ARG A 690 2.00 -19.60 -31.50
N LEU A 691 2.71 -20.24 -30.57
CA LEU A 691 3.34 -21.54 -30.82
C LEU A 691 2.29 -22.61 -31.18
N ALA A 692 1.15 -22.60 -30.50
CA ALA A 692 0.02 -23.48 -30.83
C ALA A 692 -0.53 -23.18 -32.23
N HIS A 693 -0.80 -21.91 -32.54
CA HIS A 693 -1.33 -21.48 -33.84
C HIS A 693 -0.40 -21.83 -35.01
N LEU A 694 0.92 -21.67 -34.84
CA LEU A 694 1.90 -22.07 -35.86
C LEU A 694 1.98 -23.59 -36.01
N GLY A 695 1.82 -24.34 -34.91
CA GLY A 695 1.73 -25.80 -34.95
C GLY A 695 0.47 -26.29 -35.67
N GLU A 696 -0.66 -25.59 -35.53
CA GLU A 696 -1.89 -25.82 -36.32
C GLU A 696 -1.67 -25.51 -37.81
N GLU A 697 -0.83 -24.52 -38.12
CA GLU A 697 -0.38 -24.19 -39.48
C GLU A 697 0.69 -25.15 -40.03
N GLY A 698 1.05 -26.22 -39.30
CA GLY A 698 1.97 -27.26 -39.75
C GLY A 698 3.45 -26.96 -39.55
N TRP A 699 3.81 -25.97 -38.72
CA TRP A 699 5.22 -25.68 -38.44
C TRP A 699 5.90 -26.83 -37.70
N SER A 700 7.09 -27.22 -38.18
CA SER A 700 7.91 -28.24 -37.52
C SER A 700 8.45 -27.75 -36.17
N ALA A 701 8.73 -28.68 -35.25
CA ALA A 701 9.35 -28.35 -33.97
C ALA A 701 10.67 -27.58 -34.13
N ARG A 702 11.47 -27.88 -35.17
CA ARG A 702 12.72 -27.16 -35.46
C ARG A 702 12.47 -25.71 -35.86
N MET A 703 11.46 -25.44 -36.67
CA MET A 703 11.07 -24.08 -37.06
C MET A 703 10.57 -23.28 -35.86
N LEU A 704 9.73 -23.89 -35.02
CA LEU A 704 9.24 -23.26 -33.79
C LEU A 704 10.38 -22.97 -32.78
N MET A 705 11.34 -23.87 -32.61
CA MET A 705 12.53 -23.62 -31.77
C MET A 705 13.35 -22.45 -32.30
N SER A 706 13.59 -22.42 -33.61
CA SER A 706 14.34 -21.34 -34.26
C SER A 706 13.67 -19.98 -34.09
N LEU A 707 12.33 -19.93 -34.07
CA LEU A 707 11.58 -18.70 -33.86
C LEU A 707 11.59 -18.26 -32.38
N SER A 708 11.31 -19.20 -31.47
CA SER A 708 10.98 -18.89 -30.08
C SER A 708 12.15 -18.98 -29.10
N GLY A 709 13.32 -19.45 -29.53
CA GLY A 709 14.50 -19.60 -28.66
C GLY A 709 14.41 -20.78 -27.69
N HIS A 710 13.53 -21.76 -27.93
CA HIS A 710 13.46 -22.97 -27.11
C HIS A 710 14.68 -23.86 -27.34
N ALA A 711 15.31 -24.33 -26.25
CA ALA A 711 16.53 -25.15 -26.29
C ALA A 711 16.28 -26.63 -26.61
N SER A 712 15.04 -27.13 -26.52
CA SER A 712 14.72 -28.54 -26.76
C SER A 712 13.33 -28.76 -27.36
N ALA A 713 13.23 -29.63 -28.36
CA ALA A 713 11.96 -30.05 -28.97
C ALA A 713 10.99 -30.67 -27.95
N ARG A 714 11.50 -31.24 -26.85
CA ARG A 714 10.69 -31.79 -25.75
C ARG A 714 9.80 -30.74 -25.08
N THR A 715 10.24 -29.48 -25.08
CA THR A 715 9.47 -28.36 -24.51
C THR A 715 8.37 -27.84 -25.43
N LEU A 716 8.35 -28.29 -26.69
CA LEU A 716 7.34 -27.94 -27.71
C LEU A 716 6.32 -29.05 -27.98
N HIS A 717 6.47 -30.22 -27.35
CA HIS A 717 5.65 -31.41 -27.60
C HIS A 717 4.14 -31.24 -27.31
N GLY A 718 3.72 -30.12 -26.72
CA GLY A 718 2.31 -29.75 -26.52
C GLY A 718 1.74 -28.76 -27.53
N PHE A 719 2.57 -28.20 -28.43
CA PHE A 719 2.19 -27.15 -29.39
C PHE A 719 2.22 -27.62 -30.85
N VAL A 720 2.82 -28.78 -31.12
CA VAL A 720 2.93 -29.36 -32.47
C VAL A 720 2.05 -30.60 -32.54
N ARG A 721 1.18 -30.71 -33.55
CA ARG A 721 0.56 -31.99 -33.89
C ARG A 721 1.64 -32.89 -34.48
N VAL A 722 2.02 -33.93 -33.73
CA VAL A 722 2.80 -35.04 -34.31
C VAL A 722 1.82 -35.85 -35.17
N PRO A 723 2.06 -36.04 -36.48
CA PRO A 723 1.25 -36.98 -37.27
C PRO A 723 1.35 -38.36 -36.60
N ARG A 724 0.20 -38.99 -36.34
CA ARG A 724 0.21 -40.41 -35.94
C ARG A 724 0.79 -41.20 -37.12
N PRO A 725 1.75 -42.13 -36.90
CA PRO A 725 2.16 -43.05 -37.94
C PRO A 725 1.03 -44.08 -38.14
N ALA A 726 0.10 -43.74 -39.02
CA ALA A 726 -0.80 -44.66 -39.70
C ALA A 726 -1.16 -43.96 -41.02
N ASP A 727 -0.55 -44.47 -42.10
CA ASP A 727 -0.86 -44.30 -43.53
C ASP A 727 0.43 -44.14 -44.36
N THR A 728 1.35 -45.10 -44.20
CA THR A 728 2.26 -45.54 -45.26
C THR A 728 1.95 -47.00 -45.56
N VAL A 729 0.83 -47.22 -46.25
CA VAL A 729 0.64 -48.33 -47.18
C VAL A 729 -0.13 -47.79 -48.39
N ALA A 730 0.63 -47.40 -49.42
CA ALA A 730 0.37 -47.62 -50.83
C ALA A 730 1.61 -47.17 -51.61
#